data_AF-A0A812NZL3-F1
#
_entry.id   AF-A0A812NZL3-F1
#
_cell.length_a   1.000
_cell.length_b   1.000
_cell.length_c   1.000
_cell.angle_alpha   90.00
_cell.angle_beta   90.00
_cell.angle_gamma   90.00
#
_symmetry.space_group_name_H-M   'P 1'
#
loop_
_entity.id
_entity.type
_entity.pdbx_description
1 polymer ?
#
loop_
_entity_poly.entity_id
_entity_poly.type
_entity_poly.pdbx_seq_one_letter_code
_entity_poly.pdbx_strand_id
1 'polypeptide(L)'
;MPVCGSLSWTADPLNEKELAFLKKDGQHEVRINKQLSTLWSARELLAFAQSRSAEFDVTNVITNLHRVAKSADRWQVKSDPRLKDLFQRAVEAVSAPDGASVRDIAKIQWAIGRLQFRDFAVEEGMADAIFSRLDQFEPQGLSNIIWSFGFAPPSALLLQGLLDAFSAKVVESDPQALSNVVWSLAKLSCCRTPLLHSVSRVAVAKLDAFDPQGLANIAWSFATLQHSDPTLFSGICEAFCFGGAGWDPQNVSNLIWSCAKIQFSSEPMLDTAAGEATSTIDGWSCQGVANLLWGFAKLASVKADLFDKGAQVVKQKLRRFSPQNSASVVWAFAKLSLLTRDLLDLVASDVMLKQAEFNPQHASSVMWACGTSSHYHAKLLRVLSNKASDRSEFNCQDLSNFAWSCAKLLWADAPLLEALAADVCEKAQSFPAQNLAMSVWSFGCLSFRKEPMMAALMAHMPSVLGELGPQGLANVAMGCAKQVFKSEVLEDLAAAAAANMRSFSNQEFSMLLWSMAKLALKSSGFIRESVAETKARREALNPQDLAVLAWAFAHLQGGRESEEILEALAWEMTKTKNVRDFSAQDLSNISWAYATACLENAVMMSAISMEAKQKMGSFQAQDLSNMCWAFAKLGLTDEGLFDAMARAVQERVATLLPQNLSMVAWSFAKLGLLNEDMMAAIAREVLRKIEDLDGQATANLVWSWAVLGLRQPWLLEALMRRASVLMAAFSLSGLEIANMAWGLGLLGLLRNPSEPWLCHAASCFLETTRAAPPGASWVDFANVCKATPHETTGDPSLVAVEGRFRERFLEPVLETLRGLQRAETSAEDLESKATDLGLRNLGPTYSVEALQALGFLDESAPDHGWVREARWQCRSVLREWQIPGVHSIVAYAKWKVVHPSGVECVLPGRVFVSEPQTHVESLEELATWLKPFAACERFAERMALLALLRSMSSTLERQQLGDFEGHVKVYLSHVPSLCTLGMLCQLSSRCPRLSVRFAFDDGWRSFCGLPRFDSRPALGPSLSASPQ
;
A
#
# COMPACT_ATOMS: atom_id res chain seq x y z
N MET A 1 -47.34 -25.34 -5.21
CA MET A 1 -48.70 -25.83 -4.94
C MET A 1 -49.51 -25.67 -6.23
N PRO A 2 -50.11 -26.75 -6.77
CA PRO A 2 -50.84 -26.68 -8.03
C PRO A 2 -52.19 -25.98 -7.85
N VAL A 3 -52.50 -25.15 -8.83
CA VAL A 3 -53.77 -24.45 -9.04
C VAL A 3 -54.65 -25.34 -9.95
N CYS A 4 -55.93 -25.40 -9.62
CA CYS A 4 -57.05 -25.92 -10.42
C CYS A 4 -57.08 -27.42 -10.75
N GLY A 5 -57.88 -28.15 -9.96
CA GLY A 5 -58.58 -29.35 -10.39
C GLY A 5 -60.06 -29.19 -10.05
N SER A 6 -60.89 -28.96 -11.05
CA SER A 6 -62.35 -29.00 -10.96
C SER A 6 -62.80 -30.43 -10.65
N LEU A 7 -63.24 -30.68 -9.42
CA LEU A 7 -64.04 -31.86 -9.09
C LEU A 7 -65.42 -31.36 -8.64
N SER A 8 -66.39 -31.57 -9.53
CA SER A 8 -67.82 -31.51 -9.24
C SER A 8 -68.14 -32.48 -8.10
N TRP A 9 -68.57 -31.96 -6.95
CA TRP A 9 -69.21 -32.79 -5.94
C TRP A 9 -70.69 -32.90 -6.29
N THR A 10 -71.04 -33.98 -6.99
CA THR A 10 -72.40 -34.54 -6.94
C THR A 10 -72.65 -35.06 -5.53
N ALA A 11 -73.80 -34.69 -4.96
CA ALA A 11 -74.24 -35.10 -3.64
C ALA A 11 -74.14 -36.62 -3.45
N ASP A 12 -73.43 -37.05 -2.40
CA ASP A 12 -73.46 -38.42 -1.91
C ASP A 12 -74.81 -38.66 -1.18
N PRO A 13 -75.68 -39.58 -1.63
CA PRO A 13 -77.01 -39.79 -1.05
C PRO A 13 -77.00 -40.46 0.34
N LEU A 14 -75.83 -40.78 0.90
CA LEU A 14 -75.74 -41.55 2.14
C LEU A 14 -75.84 -40.73 3.44
N ASN A 15 -75.84 -39.39 3.38
CA ASN A 15 -75.93 -38.53 4.57
C ASN A 15 -77.34 -38.04 4.96
N GLU A 16 -78.39 -38.42 4.23
CA GLU A 16 -79.77 -38.04 4.61
C GLU A 16 -80.34 -38.84 5.78
N LYS A 17 -79.69 -39.93 6.21
CA LYS A 17 -80.18 -40.76 7.34
C LYS A 17 -79.75 -40.28 8.73
N GLU A 18 -78.78 -39.38 8.86
CA GLU A 18 -78.40 -38.80 10.17
C GLU A 18 -79.20 -37.55 10.56
N LEU A 19 -80.02 -37.01 9.65
CA LEU A 19 -80.85 -35.82 9.89
C LEU A 19 -82.20 -36.11 10.57
N ALA A 20 -82.50 -37.38 10.90
CA ALA A 20 -83.78 -37.79 11.47
C ALA A 20 -83.85 -37.83 13.02
N PHE A 21 -82.82 -37.35 13.75
CA PHE A 21 -82.82 -37.34 15.23
C PHE A 21 -82.87 -35.95 15.87
N LEU A 22 -83.52 -34.96 15.23
CA LEU A 22 -83.76 -33.66 15.86
C LEU A 22 -85.10 -33.64 16.61
N LYS A 23 -85.12 -34.20 17.82
CA LYS A 23 -86.12 -33.84 18.84
C LYS A 23 -85.48 -33.43 20.17
N LYS A 24 -85.84 -32.21 20.55
CA LYS A 24 -86.00 -31.58 21.88
C LYS A 24 -84.80 -31.51 22.85
N ASP A 25 -84.71 -30.32 23.45
CA ASP A 25 -83.99 -29.96 24.68
C ASP A 25 -82.49 -29.58 24.58
N GLY A 26 -82.18 -28.57 23.77
CA GLY A 26 -80.95 -27.77 23.92
C GLY A 26 -81.26 -26.28 23.77
N GLN A 27 -80.72 -25.44 24.66
CA GLN A 27 -80.83 -23.98 24.60
C GLN A 27 -80.49 -23.45 23.19
N HIS A 28 -81.20 -22.41 22.74
CA HIS A 28 -81.15 -21.81 21.40
C HIS A 28 -79.70 -21.60 20.87
N GLU A 29 -78.77 -21.28 21.76
CA GLU A 29 -77.34 -21.03 21.54
C GLU A 29 -76.56 -22.24 20.98
N VAL A 30 -76.89 -23.46 21.42
CA VAL A 30 -76.22 -24.70 20.98
C VAL A 30 -76.58 -25.02 19.52
N ARG A 31 -77.77 -24.59 19.07
CA ARG A 31 -78.24 -24.83 17.70
C ARG A 31 -77.49 -23.98 16.68
N ILE A 32 -77.20 -22.71 16.99
CA ILE A 32 -76.48 -21.80 16.10
C ILE A 32 -75.01 -22.21 15.99
N ASN A 33 -74.35 -22.56 17.10
CA ASN A 33 -72.98 -23.09 17.06
C ASN A 33 -72.86 -24.39 16.24
N LYS A 34 -73.83 -25.30 16.33
CA LYS A 34 -73.89 -26.50 15.47
C LYS A 34 -74.08 -26.14 14.00
N GLN A 35 -74.88 -25.13 13.66
CA GLN A 35 -75.02 -24.66 12.28
C GLN A 35 -73.76 -23.98 11.76
N LEU A 36 -73.12 -23.12 12.56
CA LEU A 36 -71.80 -22.56 12.26
C LEU A 36 -70.79 -23.68 11.96
N SER A 37 -70.93 -24.83 12.64
CA SER A 37 -70.04 -25.97 12.45
C SER A 37 -70.07 -26.59 11.06
N THR A 38 -71.18 -26.44 10.34
CA THR A 38 -71.41 -26.99 9.00
C THR A 38 -70.92 -26.10 7.84
N LEU A 39 -70.50 -24.86 8.13
CA LEU A 39 -70.04 -23.89 7.13
C LEU A 39 -68.52 -23.92 6.99
N TRP A 40 -67.99 -23.88 5.76
CA TRP A 40 -66.56 -24.15 5.50
C TRP A 40 -65.78 -22.93 5.02
N SER A 41 -66.43 -22.01 4.30
CA SER A 41 -65.77 -20.80 3.78
C SER A 41 -65.98 -19.57 4.67
N ALA A 42 -65.00 -18.67 4.66
CA ALA A 42 -65.08 -17.39 5.36
C ALA A 42 -66.27 -16.55 4.85
N ARG A 43 -66.55 -16.58 3.54
CA ARG A 43 -67.67 -15.86 2.93
C ARG A 43 -69.04 -16.38 3.41
N GLU A 44 -69.21 -17.70 3.51
CA GLU A 44 -70.44 -18.31 4.03
C GLU A 44 -70.63 -17.98 5.51
N LEU A 45 -69.56 -18.03 6.30
CA LEU A 45 -69.60 -17.70 7.73
C LEU A 45 -70.03 -16.24 7.98
N LEU A 46 -69.49 -15.29 7.18
CA LEU A 46 -69.88 -13.88 7.23
C LEU A 46 -71.33 -13.65 6.75
N ALA A 47 -71.75 -14.33 5.67
CA ALA A 47 -73.12 -14.23 5.16
C ALA A 47 -74.14 -14.80 6.18
N PHE A 48 -73.80 -15.92 6.82
CA PHE A 48 -74.62 -16.55 7.84
C PHE A 48 -74.76 -15.65 9.08
N ALA A 49 -73.66 -15.09 9.58
CA ALA A 49 -73.66 -14.11 10.67
C ALA A 49 -74.56 -12.92 10.37
N GLN A 50 -74.49 -12.37 9.16
CA GLN A 50 -75.32 -11.22 8.78
C GLN A 50 -76.81 -11.58 8.71
N SER A 51 -77.15 -12.72 8.10
CA SER A 51 -78.54 -13.15 7.89
C SER A 51 -79.30 -13.49 9.20
N ARG A 52 -78.57 -13.85 10.25
CA ARG A 52 -79.10 -14.24 11.57
C ARG A 52 -78.55 -13.37 12.70
N SER A 53 -78.15 -12.14 12.39
CA SER A 53 -77.43 -11.26 13.32
C SER A 53 -78.15 -11.04 14.66
N ALA A 54 -79.49 -10.98 14.65
CA ALA A 54 -80.32 -10.80 15.85
C ALA A 54 -80.42 -12.06 16.74
N GLU A 55 -80.10 -13.25 16.20
CA GLU A 55 -80.08 -14.52 16.93
C GLU A 55 -78.70 -14.82 17.57
N PHE A 56 -77.66 -14.03 17.24
CA PHE A 56 -76.29 -14.24 17.70
C PHE A 56 -76.05 -13.66 19.10
N ASP A 57 -75.74 -14.54 20.05
CA ASP A 57 -75.09 -14.17 21.32
C ASP A 57 -73.57 -13.95 21.15
N VAL A 58 -72.93 -13.52 22.25
CA VAL A 58 -71.47 -13.28 22.33
C VAL A 58 -70.65 -14.50 21.91
N THR A 59 -71.01 -15.69 22.39
CA THR A 59 -70.31 -16.95 22.10
C THR A 59 -70.36 -17.30 20.62
N ASN A 60 -71.49 -17.07 19.96
CA ASN A 60 -71.69 -17.28 18.52
C ASN A 60 -70.86 -16.29 17.69
N VAL A 61 -70.78 -15.01 18.10
CA VAL A 61 -69.93 -14.00 17.44
C VAL A 61 -68.45 -14.41 17.49
N ILE A 62 -67.95 -14.79 18.67
CA ILE A 62 -66.55 -15.22 18.87
C ILE A 62 -66.25 -16.48 18.07
N THR A 63 -67.16 -17.47 18.13
CA THR A 63 -67.00 -18.74 17.41
C THR A 63 -66.98 -18.52 15.89
N ASN A 64 -67.82 -17.62 15.39
CA ASN A 64 -67.84 -17.27 13.96
C ASN A 64 -66.51 -16.60 13.56
N LEU A 65 -66.05 -15.58 14.30
CA LEU A 65 -64.77 -14.91 14.04
C LEU A 65 -63.59 -15.89 14.04
N HIS A 66 -63.53 -16.80 15.00
CA HIS A 66 -62.49 -17.82 15.08
C HIS A 66 -62.50 -18.75 13.86
N ARG A 67 -63.69 -19.14 13.38
CA ARG A 67 -63.83 -19.95 12.17
C ARG A 67 -63.44 -19.19 10.92
N VAL A 68 -63.86 -17.93 10.77
CA VAL A 68 -63.46 -17.06 9.66
C VAL A 68 -61.93 -16.95 9.59
N ALA A 69 -61.27 -16.77 10.73
CA ALA A 69 -59.81 -16.72 10.82
C ALA A 69 -59.12 -18.06 10.48
N LYS A 70 -59.79 -19.20 10.68
CA LYS A 70 -59.29 -20.54 10.33
C LYS A 70 -59.57 -20.95 8.87
N SER A 71 -60.53 -20.33 8.20
CA SER A 71 -60.90 -20.69 6.83
C SER A 71 -59.76 -20.49 5.82
N ALA A 72 -59.74 -21.34 4.79
CA ALA A 72 -58.71 -21.33 3.75
C ALA A 72 -58.79 -20.08 2.86
N ASP A 73 -59.99 -19.57 2.62
CA ASP A 73 -60.32 -18.41 1.79
C ASP A 73 -60.30 -17.07 2.54
N ARG A 74 -59.89 -17.05 3.82
CA ARG A 74 -59.90 -15.87 4.71
C ARG A 74 -59.29 -14.60 4.11
N TRP A 75 -58.30 -14.74 3.23
CA TRP A 75 -57.63 -13.62 2.57
C TRP A 75 -58.58 -12.81 1.68
N GLN A 76 -59.63 -13.45 1.17
CA GLN A 76 -60.63 -12.84 0.29
C GLN A 76 -61.64 -11.96 1.03
N VAL A 77 -61.73 -12.07 2.37
CA VAL A 77 -62.70 -11.33 3.19
C VAL A 77 -62.05 -10.27 4.08
N LYS A 78 -60.74 -10.04 3.95
CA LYS A 78 -60.00 -9.06 4.76
C LYS A 78 -60.59 -7.65 4.72
N SER A 79 -61.14 -7.26 3.56
CA SER A 79 -61.75 -5.94 3.33
C SER A 79 -63.29 -5.99 3.33
N ASP A 80 -63.89 -7.11 3.74
CA ASP A 80 -65.34 -7.26 3.78
C ASP A 80 -65.94 -6.46 4.95
N PRO A 81 -66.87 -5.52 4.72
CA PRO A 81 -67.48 -4.72 5.79
C PRO A 81 -68.16 -5.55 6.88
N ARG A 82 -68.65 -6.75 6.55
CA ARG A 82 -69.32 -7.65 7.53
C ARG A 82 -68.35 -8.19 8.57
N LEU A 83 -67.06 -8.28 8.23
CA LEU A 83 -66.02 -8.68 9.17
C LEU A 83 -65.79 -7.58 10.22
N LYS A 84 -65.87 -6.30 9.82
CA LYS A 84 -65.77 -5.17 10.74
C LYS A 84 -66.93 -5.14 11.73
N ASP A 85 -68.17 -5.36 11.27
CA ASP A 85 -69.36 -5.46 12.15
C ASP A 85 -69.20 -6.56 13.21
N LEU A 86 -68.74 -7.76 12.80
CA LEU A 86 -68.50 -8.86 13.74
C LEU A 86 -67.40 -8.55 14.76
N PHE A 87 -66.31 -7.90 14.36
CA PHE A 87 -65.26 -7.49 15.30
C PHE A 87 -65.75 -6.41 16.27
N GLN A 88 -66.52 -5.43 15.81
CA GLN A 88 -67.08 -4.39 16.68
C GLN A 88 -68.00 -4.99 17.75
N ARG A 89 -68.89 -5.91 17.35
CA ARG A 89 -69.75 -6.65 18.30
C ARG A 89 -68.96 -7.53 19.27
N ALA A 90 -67.86 -8.13 18.82
CA ALA A 90 -66.97 -8.88 19.69
C ALA A 90 -66.29 -7.96 20.72
N VAL A 91 -65.90 -6.75 20.35
CA VAL A 91 -65.30 -5.76 21.26
C VAL A 91 -66.30 -5.20 22.27
N GLU A 92 -67.53 -4.94 21.84
CA GLU A 92 -68.63 -4.56 22.74
C GLU A 92 -68.87 -5.66 23.80
N ALA A 93 -68.78 -6.93 23.40
CA ALA A 93 -68.97 -8.07 24.29
C ALA A 93 -67.83 -8.28 25.32
N VAL A 94 -66.58 -7.95 25.00
CA VAL A 94 -65.46 -8.04 25.97
C VAL A 94 -65.45 -6.86 26.97
N SER A 95 -66.17 -5.79 26.63
CA SER A 95 -66.27 -4.55 27.42
C SER A 95 -67.44 -4.55 28.41
N ALA A 96 -68.35 -5.53 28.33
CA ALA A 96 -69.54 -5.63 29.18
C ALA A 96 -69.26 -6.21 30.60
N PRO A 97 -70.11 -5.93 31.62
CA PRO A 97 -69.92 -6.38 33.01
C PRO A 97 -69.98 -7.91 33.22
N ASP A 98 -70.86 -8.61 32.50
CA ASP A 98 -70.91 -10.09 32.43
C ASP A 98 -70.02 -10.62 31.29
N GLY A 99 -68.90 -9.94 31.04
CA GLY A 99 -68.14 -9.97 29.80
C GLY A 99 -67.47 -11.30 29.44
N ALA A 100 -67.01 -11.37 28.18
CA ALA A 100 -66.36 -12.55 27.62
C ALA A 100 -65.17 -13.06 28.45
N SER A 101 -64.96 -14.38 28.45
CA SER A 101 -63.85 -14.99 29.20
C SER A 101 -62.48 -14.58 28.66
N VAL A 102 -61.43 -14.68 29.48
CA VAL A 102 -60.03 -14.45 29.03
C VAL A 102 -59.65 -15.34 27.83
N ARG A 103 -60.22 -16.55 27.73
CA ARG A 103 -60.03 -17.41 26.54
C ARG A 103 -60.65 -16.82 25.29
N ASP A 104 -61.77 -16.14 25.42
CA ASP A 104 -62.46 -15.52 24.30
C ASP A 104 -61.77 -14.24 23.85
N ILE A 105 -61.26 -13.43 24.79
CA ILE A 105 -60.39 -12.28 24.48
C ILE A 105 -59.16 -12.76 23.69
N ALA A 106 -58.50 -13.83 24.13
CA ALA A 106 -57.36 -14.39 23.42
C ALA A 106 -57.72 -14.91 22.01
N LYS A 107 -58.89 -15.54 21.83
CA LYS A 107 -59.37 -15.99 20.50
C LYS A 107 -59.66 -14.82 19.57
N ILE A 108 -60.32 -13.77 20.06
CA ILE A 108 -60.62 -12.55 19.28
C ILE A 108 -59.29 -11.91 18.85
N GLN A 109 -58.36 -11.73 19.80
CA GLN A 109 -57.06 -11.12 19.52
C GLN A 109 -56.22 -11.96 18.56
N TRP A 110 -56.26 -13.30 18.69
CA TRP A 110 -55.65 -14.22 17.73
C TRP A 110 -56.26 -14.08 16.33
N ALA A 111 -57.59 -13.98 16.23
CA ALA A 111 -58.29 -13.78 14.96
C ALA A 111 -57.92 -12.43 14.31
N ILE A 112 -57.80 -11.35 15.09
CA ILE A 112 -57.31 -10.05 14.62
C ILE A 112 -55.93 -10.18 13.97
N GLY A 113 -54.96 -10.78 14.66
CA GLY A 113 -53.61 -10.97 14.10
C GLY A 113 -53.59 -11.92 12.91
N ARG A 114 -54.34 -13.02 12.95
CA ARG A 114 -54.40 -14.01 11.88
C ARG A 114 -55.02 -13.46 10.60
N LEU A 115 -56.03 -12.60 10.73
CA LEU A 115 -56.67 -11.88 9.63
C LEU A 115 -55.94 -10.59 9.26
N GLN A 116 -54.97 -10.15 10.06
CA GLN A 116 -54.28 -8.86 9.92
C GLN A 116 -55.29 -7.71 9.79
N PHE A 117 -56.36 -7.78 10.57
CA PHE A 117 -57.44 -6.78 10.56
C PHE A 117 -56.97 -5.51 11.27
N ARG A 118 -57.39 -4.34 10.74
CA ARG A 118 -56.95 -3.01 11.20
C ARG A 118 -58.18 -2.12 11.37
N ASP A 119 -58.52 -1.80 12.60
CA ASP A 119 -59.52 -0.79 12.94
C ASP A 119 -59.21 -0.21 14.31
N PHE A 120 -59.07 1.12 14.38
CA PHE A 120 -58.60 1.81 15.58
C PHE A 120 -59.48 1.55 16.80
N ALA A 121 -60.81 1.60 16.65
CA ALA A 121 -61.74 1.43 17.76
C ALA A 121 -61.74 -0.03 18.28
N VAL A 122 -61.60 -1.00 17.37
CA VAL A 122 -61.46 -2.42 17.73
C VAL A 122 -60.14 -2.67 18.45
N GLU A 123 -59.04 -2.10 17.95
CA GLU A 123 -57.71 -2.26 18.54
C GLU A 123 -57.61 -1.60 19.94
N GLU A 124 -58.19 -0.41 20.12
CA GLU A 124 -58.25 0.29 21.42
C GLU A 124 -59.10 -0.47 22.44
N GLY A 125 -60.33 -0.87 22.07
CA GLY A 125 -61.21 -1.63 22.98
C GLY A 125 -60.64 -3.00 23.36
N MET A 126 -59.93 -3.68 22.44
CA MET A 126 -59.21 -4.91 22.77
C MET A 126 -58.00 -4.66 23.67
N ALA A 127 -57.25 -3.57 23.45
CA ALA A 127 -56.11 -3.22 24.28
C ALA A 127 -56.52 -3.00 25.74
N ASP A 128 -57.59 -2.25 25.99
CA ASP A 128 -58.12 -2.01 27.34
C ASP A 128 -58.64 -3.29 28.01
N ALA A 129 -59.35 -4.14 27.24
CA ALA A 129 -59.88 -5.41 27.72
C ALA A 129 -58.77 -6.43 28.07
N ILE A 130 -57.65 -6.41 27.34
CA ILE A 130 -56.46 -7.23 27.63
C ILE A 130 -55.70 -6.66 28.82
N PHE A 131 -55.45 -5.34 28.84
CA PHE A 131 -54.64 -4.68 29.86
C PHE A 131 -55.23 -4.83 31.26
N SER A 132 -56.56 -4.71 31.39
CA SER A 132 -57.28 -4.86 32.65
C SER A 132 -57.30 -6.29 33.23
N ARG A 133 -56.88 -7.31 32.46
CA ARG A 133 -57.00 -8.74 32.83
C ARG A 133 -55.70 -9.54 32.65
N LEU A 134 -54.55 -8.89 32.50
CA LEU A 134 -53.25 -9.52 32.19
C LEU A 134 -52.91 -10.73 33.07
N ASP A 135 -53.10 -10.62 34.38
CA ASP A 135 -52.74 -11.68 35.34
C ASP A 135 -53.64 -12.93 35.24
N GLN A 136 -54.83 -12.79 34.66
CA GLN A 136 -55.85 -13.85 34.58
C GLN A 136 -55.63 -14.80 33.39
N PHE A 137 -54.88 -14.40 32.37
CA PHE A 137 -54.65 -15.23 31.18
C PHE A 137 -53.71 -16.41 31.48
N GLU A 138 -54.05 -17.60 31.00
CA GLU A 138 -53.11 -18.72 30.97
C GLU A 138 -51.93 -18.48 29.99
N PRO A 139 -50.81 -19.22 30.13
CA PRO A 139 -49.64 -19.05 29.26
C PRO A 139 -49.96 -19.10 27.76
N GLN A 140 -50.84 -20.04 27.36
CA GLN A 140 -51.26 -20.16 25.97
C GLN A 140 -52.04 -18.93 25.49
N GLY A 141 -52.94 -18.39 26.32
CA GLY A 141 -53.69 -17.18 26.03
C GLY A 141 -52.79 -15.97 25.82
N LEU A 142 -51.84 -15.76 26.74
CA LEU A 142 -50.81 -14.70 26.61
C LEU A 142 -49.97 -14.87 25.35
N SER A 143 -49.52 -16.09 25.06
CA SER A 143 -48.70 -16.35 23.87
C SER A 143 -49.44 -16.08 22.56
N ASN A 144 -50.74 -16.40 22.48
CA ASN A 144 -51.56 -16.14 21.29
C ASN A 144 -51.79 -14.64 21.07
N ILE A 145 -51.95 -13.89 22.15
CA ILE A 145 -52.05 -12.42 22.13
C ILE A 145 -50.72 -11.81 21.66
N ILE A 146 -49.61 -12.21 22.27
CA ILE A 146 -48.27 -11.73 21.87
C ILE A 146 -47.95 -12.13 20.42
N TRP A 147 -48.34 -13.33 19.99
CA TRP A 147 -48.20 -13.80 18.62
C TRP A 147 -48.92 -12.89 17.62
N SER A 148 -50.15 -12.48 17.95
CA SER A 148 -50.96 -11.64 17.06
C SER A 148 -50.32 -10.28 16.81
N PHE A 149 -49.64 -9.73 17.82
CA PHE A 149 -48.89 -8.48 17.73
C PHE A 149 -47.59 -8.59 16.91
N GLY A 150 -47.14 -9.80 16.56
CA GLY A 150 -46.03 -9.95 15.60
C GLY A 150 -46.34 -9.37 14.20
N PHE A 151 -47.62 -9.12 13.89
CA PHE A 151 -48.05 -8.49 12.63
C PHE A 151 -48.37 -7.00 12.77
N ALA A 152 -48.61 -6.50 13.99
CA ALA A 152 -48.60 -5.07 14.33
C ALA A 152 -48.22 -4.87 15.78
N PRO A 153 -47.28 -3.95 16.05
CA PRO A 153 -46.90 -3.62 17.41
C PRO A 153 -48.08 -3.04 18.20
N PRO A 154 -48.28 -3.42 19.48
CA PRO A 154 -49.18 -2.72 20.37
C PRO A 154 -48.49 -1.45 20.92
N SER A 155 -49.20 -0.71 21.78
CA SER A 155 -48.55 0.33 22.59
C SER A 155 -47.41 -0.25 23.44
N ALA A 156 -46.36 0.54 23.68
CA ALA A 156 -45.21 0.09 24.46
C ALA A 156 -45.60 -0.40 25.88
N LEU A 157 -46.60 0.25 26.48
CA LEU A 157 -47.12 -0.10 27.80
C LEU A 157 -47.83 -1.46 27.80
N LEU A 158 -48.68 -1.73 26.80
CA LEU A 158 -49.37 -3.01 26.66
C LEU A 158 -48.38 -4.14 26.35
N LEU A 159 -47.39 -3.90 25.46
CA LEU A 159 -46.34 -4.87 25.17
C LEU A 159 -45.56 -5.23 26.44
N GLN A 160 -45.20 -4.22 27.23
CA GLN A 160 -44.50 -4.43 28.48
C GLN A 160 -45.33 -5.25 29.47
N GLY A 161 -46.59 -4.89 29.70
CA GLY A 161 -47.49 -5.64 30.59
C GLY A 161 -47.68 -7.10 30.16
N LEU A 162 -47.85 -7.36 28.86
CA LEU A 162 -47.97 -8.73 28.32
C LEU A 162 -46.70 -9.56 28.53
N LEU A 163 -45.53 -8.96 28.28
CA LEU A 163 -44.26 -9.66 28.44
C LEU A 163 -43.93 -9.91 29.91
N ASP A 164 -44.29 -8.99 30.81
CA ASP A 164 -44.10 -9.17 32.26
C ASP A 164 -45.03 -10.28 32.79
N ALA A 165 -46.31 -10.26 32.38
CA ALA A 165 -47.28 -11.30 32.72
C ALA A 165 -46.87 -12.69 32.18
N PHE A 166 -46.34 -12.76 30.95
CA PHE A 166 -45.81 -14.02 30.40
C PHE A 166 -44.53 -14.46 31.11
N SER A 167 -43.64 -13.52 31.45
CA SER A 167 -42.39 -13.81 32.19
C SER A 167 -42.69 -14.48 33.54
N ALA A 168 -43.75 -14.06 34.23
CA ALA A 168 -44.19 -14.66 35.48
C ALA A 168 -44.66 -16.14 35.32
N LYS A 169 -45.11 -16.53 34.12
CA LYS A 169 -45.67 -17.87 33.85
C LYS A 169 -44.83 -18.73 32.91
N VAL A 170 -43.63 -18.27 32.54
CA VAL A 170 -42.75 -18.88 31.51
C VAL A 170 -42.41 -20.35 31.78
N VAL A 171 -42.29 -20.75 33.05
CA VAL A 171 -41.94 -22.13 33.45
C VAL A 171 -43.08 -23.11 33.15
N GLU A 172 -44.33 -22.65 33.30
CA GLU A 172 -45.56 -23.43 33.07
C GLU A 172 -45.94 -23.50 31.59
N SER A 173 -45.37 -22.62 30.75
CA SER A 173 -45.64 -22.55 29.31
C SER A 173 -45.30 -23.84 28.57
N ASP A 174 -46.16 -24.20 27.62
CA ASP A 174 -45.91 -25.30 26.70
C ASP A 174 -44.94 -24.87 25.56
N PRO A 175 -44.42 -25.83 24.78
CA PRO A 175 -43.53 -25.55 23.65
C PRO A 175 -44.08 -24.53 22.64
N GLN A 176 -45.37 -24.59 22.33
CA GLN A 176 -46.00 -23.70 21.36
C GLN A 176 -46.02 -22.26 21.88
N ALA A 177 -46.37 -22.06 23.14
CA ALA A 177 -46.38 -20.76 23.79
C ALA A 177 -45.00 -20.11 23.81
N LEU A 178 -43.95 -20.88 24.14
CA LEU A 178 -42.57 -20.40 24.14
C LEU A 178 -42.12 -19.96 22.74
N SER A 179 -42.37 -20.80 21.72
CA SER A 179 -41.99 -20.51 20.32
C SER A 179 -42.71 -19.27 19.77
N ASN A 180 -44.01 -19.15 20.03
CA ASN A 180 -44.81 -18.01 19.58
C ASN A 180 -44.33 -16.67 20.15
N VAL A 181 -44.01 -16.64 21.46
CA VAL A 181 -43.56 -15.41 22.13
C VAL A 181 -42.22 -14.94 21.56
N VAL A 182 -41.23 -15.82 21.45
CA VAL A 182 -39.92 -15.42 20.90
C VAL A 182 -39.98 -15.10 19.42
N TRP A 183 -40.86 -15.76 18.65
CA TRP A 183 -41.12 -15.39 17.25
C TRP A 183 -41.63 -13.95 17.14
N SER A 184 -42.59 -13.57 17.97
CA SER A 184 -43.08 -12.19 18.01
C SER A 184 -42.03 -11.20 18.47
N LEU A 185 -41.25 -11.52 19.51
CA LEU A 185 -40.16 -10.65 19.96
C LEU A 185 -39.17 -10.35 18.83
N ALA A 186 -38.80 -11.37 18.05
CA ALA A 186 -37.94 -11.21 16.88
C ALA A 186 -38.58 -10.36 15.78
N LYS A 187 -39.88 -10.54 15.49
CA LYS A 187 -40.60 -9.70 14.52
C LYS A 187 -40.73 -8.25 14.95
N LEU A 188 -40.83 -8.00 16.25
CA LEU A 188 -40.93 -6.68 16.85
C LEU A 188 -39.56 -6.04 17.13
N SER A 189 -38.46 -6.72 16.82
CA SER A 189 -37.09 -6.30 17.18
C SER A 189 -36.95 -5.97 18.68
N CYS A 190 -37.68 -6.68 19.54
CA CYS A 190 -37.72 -6.44 20.99
C CYS A 190 -36.80 -7.45 21.71
N CYS A 191 -35.64 -6.97 22.17
CA CYS A 191 -34.68 -7.79 22.90
C CYS A 191 -34.85 -7.63 24.42
N ARG A 192 -35.47 -8.63 25.07
CA ARG A 192 -35.56 -8.72 26.55
C ARG A 192 -34.72 -9.87 27.07
N THR A 193 -33.45 -9.61 27.33
CA THR A 193 -32.46 -10.62 27.75
C THR A 193 -32.93 -11.51 28.91
N PRO A 194 -33.55 -10.99 30.00
CA PRO A 194 -34.01 -11.84 31.11
C PRO A 194 -35.11 -12.86 30.71
N LEU A 195 -36.03 -12.44 29.84
CA LEU A 195 -37.07 -13.31 29.31
C LEU A 195 -36.49 -14.34 28.35
N LEU A 196 -35.56 -13.94 27.46
CA LEU A 196 -34.88 -14.86 26.55
C LEU A 196 -34.10 -15.95 27.30
N HIS A 197 -33.36 -15.59 28.36
CA HIS A 197 -32.70 -16.58 29.24
C HIS A 197 -33.70 -17.54 29.89
N SER A 198 -34.84 -17.02 30.36
CA SER A 198 -35.88 -17.84 30.99
C SER A 198 -36.53 -18.80 30.00
N VAL A 199 -36.86 -18.32 28.80
CA VAL A 199 -37.38 -19.15 27.70
C VAL A 199 -36.36 -20.20 27.28
N SER A 200 -35.09 -19.82 27.12
CA SER A 200 -34.01 -20.75 26.77
C SER A 200 -33.94 -21.90 27.77
N ARG A 201 -33.86 -21.60 29.07
CA ARG A 201 -33.81 -22.60 30.14
C ARG A 201 -35.00 -23.58 30.09
N VAL A 202 -36.21 -23.07 29.89
CA VAL A 202 -37.42 -23.91 29.84
C VAL A 202 -37.48 -24.71 28.53
N ALA A 203 -37.05 -24.12 27.40
CA ALA A 203 -37.00 -24.79 26.11
C ALA A 203 -35.99 -25.96 26.13
N VAL A 204 -34.80 -25.75 26.70
CA VAL A 204 -33.79 -26.81 26.91
C VAL A 204 -34.36 -27.97 27.73
N ALA A 205 -35.13 -27.68 28.79
CA ALA A 205 -35.74 -28.71 29.62
C ALA A 205 -36.89 -29.48 28.93
N LYS A 206 -37.42 -28.98 27.81
CA LYS A 206 -38.59 -29.52 27.11
C LYS A 206 -38.32 -29.85 25.63
N LEU A 207 -37.06 -30.01 25.22
CA LEU A 207 -36.67 -30.17 23.80
C LEU A 207 -37.47 -31.27 23.08
N ASP A 208 -37.65 -32.43 23.70
CA ASP A 208 -38.37 -33.58 23.13
C ASP A 208 -39.86 -33.33 22.90
N ALA A 209 -40.44 -32.30 23.55
CA ALA A 209 -41.85 -31.94 23.43
C ALA A 209 -42.12 -30.93 22.31
N PHE A 210 -41.09 -30.34 21.69
CA PHE A 210 -41.26 -29.44 20.57
C PHE A 210 -41.42 -30.19 19.26
N ASP A 211 -42.20 -29.63 18.34
CA ASP A 211 -42.16 -30.00 16.94
C ASP A 211 -40.97 -29.32 16.23
N PRO A 212 -40.54 -29.83 15.06
CA PRO A 212 -39.45 -29.23 14.27
C PRO A 212 -39.65 -27.75 13.98
N GLN A 213 -40.89 -27.33 13.71
CA GLN A 213 -41.23 -25.94 13.44
C GLN A 213 -41.00 -25.05 14.68
N GLY A 214 -41.43 -25.51 15.85
CA GLY A 214 -41.25 -24.81 17.12
C GLY A 214 -39.78 -24.58 17.45
N LEU A 215 -38.94 -25.61 17.29
CA LEU A 215 -37.48 -25.52 17.49
C LEU A 215 -36.82 -24.57 16.48
N ALA A 216 -37.16 -24.69 15.19
CA ALA A 216 -36.63 -23.81 14.15
C ALA A 216 -37.00 -22.34 14.38
N ASN A 217 -38.23 -22.07 14.84
CA ASN A 217 -38.68 -20.72 15.18
C ASN A 217 -37.91 -20.15 16.38
N ILE A 218 -37.66 -20.94 17.43
CA ILE A 218 -36.84 -20.51 18.57
C ILE A 218 -35.43 -20.15 18.10
N ALA A 219 -34.77 -21.04 17.35
CA ALA A 219 -33.43 -20.78 16.81
C ALA A 219 -33.40 -19.51 15.94
N TRP A 220 -34.38 -19.35 15.05
CA TRP A 220 -34.51 -18.19 14.19
C TRP A 220 -34.73 -16.89 14.97
N SER A 221 -35.54 -16.92 16.01
CA SER A 221 -35.79 -15.77 16.87
C SER A 221 -34.56 -15.32 17.63
N PHE A 222 -33.85 -16.25 18.27
CA PHE A 222 -32.63 -15.96 19.01
C PHE A 222 -31.57 -15.39 18.07
N ALA A 223 -31.39 -15.99 16.89
CA ALA A 223 -30.46 -15.50 15.88
C ALA A 223 -30.84 -14.13 15.30
N THR A 224 -32.12 -13.87 15.07
CA THR A 224 -32.62 -12.58 14.58
C THR A 224 -32.41 -11.46 15.61
N LEU A 225 -32.60 -11.77 16.90
CA LEU A 225 -32.34 -10.86 18.02
C LEU A 225 -30.85 -10.78 18.39
N GLN A 226 -29.96 -11.48 17.68
CA GLN A 226 -28.52 -11.55 17.95
C GLN A 226 -28.19 -12.02 19.38
N HIS A 227 -29.04 -12.87 19.95
CA HIS A 227 -28.86 -13.44 21.27
C HIS A 227 -28.37 -14.88 21.15
N SER A 228 -27.14 -15.13 21.61
CA SER A 228 -26.51 -16.44 21.54
C SER A 228 -26.66 -17.18 22.87
N ASP A 229 -27.19 -18.40 22.82
CA ASP A 229 -27.21 -19.36 23.93
C ASP A 229 -26.67 -20.71 23.43
N PRO A 230 -25.40 -21.03 23.67
CA PRO A 230 -24.78 -22.26 23.17
C PRO A 230 -25.48 -23.54 23.63
N THR A 231 -26.09 -23.55 24.82
CA THR A 231 -26.75 -24.74 25.37
C THR A 231 -28.04 -25.03 24.61
N LEU A 232 -28.84 -23.98 24.38
CA LEU A 232 -30.06 -24.08 23.57
C LEU A 232 -29.75 -24.51 22.14
N PHE A 233 -28.76 -23.89 21.49
CA PHE A 233 -28.40 -24.24 20.13
C PHE A 233 -27.82 -25.65 20.02
N SER A 234 -27.01 -26.12 20.98
CA SER A 234 -26.56 -27.52 21.02
C SER A 234 -27.72 -28.49 21.09
N GLY A 235 -28.65 -28.27 22.03
CA GLY A 235 -29.82 -29.15 22.19
C GLY A 235 -30.75 -29.17 20.97
N ILE A 236 -30.98 -28.02 20.33
CA ILE A 236 -31.76 -27.95 19.07
C ILE A 236 -31.04 -28.71 17.95
N CYS A 237 -29.71 -28.55 17.83
CA CYS A 237 -28.92 -29.24 16.81
C CYS A 237 -28.94 -30.76 17.03
N GLU A 238 -28.83 -31.23 18.27
CA GLU A 238 -28.95 -32.65 18.62
C GLU A 238 -30.33 -33.20 18.26
N ALA A 239 -31.42 -32.50 18.63
CA ALA A 239 -32.78 -32.88 18.26
C ALA A 239 -32.97 -32.99 16.73
N PHE A 240 -32.35 -32.08 15.96
CA PHE A 240 -32.33 -32.19 14.50
C PHE A 240 -31.53 -33.40 14.01
N CYS A 241 -30.37 -33.70 14.59
CA CYS A 241 -29.57 -34.87 14.21
C CYS A 241 -30.32 -36.20 14.40
N PHE A 242 -31.11 -36.33 15.48
CA PHE A 242 -31.89 -37.55 15.74
C PHE A 242 -33.19 -37.65 14.93
N GLY A 243 -33.82 -36.51 14.61
CA GLY A 243 -35.15 -36.44 13.97
C GLY A 243 -35.15 -35.95 12.52
N GLY A 244 -33.99 -35.80 11.88
CA GLY A 244 -33.76 -35.03 10.64
C GLY A 244 -34.80 -35.21 9.52
N ALA A 245 -35.23 -36.45 9.24
CA ALA A 245 -36.23 -36.75 8.21
C ALA A 245 -37.63 -36.14 8.47
N GLY A 246 -37.94 -35.79 9.73
CA GLY A 246 -39.18 -35.13 10.12
C GLY A 246 -39.17 -33.61 9.95
N TRP A 247 -38.02 -33.01 9.60
CA TRP A 247 -37.88 -31.57 9.41
C TRP A 247 -38.17 -31.19 7.97
N ASP A 248 -39.14 -30.30 7.78
CA ASP A 248 -39.39 -29.77 6.45
C ASP A 248 -38.23 -28.87 5.96
N PRO A 249 -38.09 -28.68 4.63
CA PRO A 249 -37.06 -27.84 4.04
C PRO A 249 -36.93 -26.43 4.61
N GLN A 250 -38.04 -25.80 4.99
CA GLN A 250 -38.03 -24.44 5.52
C GLN A 250 -37.38 -24.43 6.90
N ASN A 251 -37.73 -25.38 7.76
CA ASN A 251 -37.19 -25.51 9.11
C ASN A 251 -35.69 -25.83 9.09
N VAL A 252 -35.23 -26.72 8.20
CA VAL A 252 -33.80 -27.02 8.02
C VAL A 252 -33.04 -25.76 7.60
N SER A 253 -33.54 -25.04 6.57
CA SER A 253 -32.89 -23.82 6.09
C SER A 253 -32.83 -22.71 7.15
N ASN A 254 -33.88 -22.59 7.98
CA ASN A 254 -33.95 -21.61 9.07
C ASN A 254 -32.98 -21.98 10.21
N LEU A 255 -32.86 -23.25 10.57
CA LEU A 255 -31.92 -23.70 11.60
C LEU A 255 -30.48 -23.40 11.17
N ILE A 256 -30.10 -23.81 9.96
CA ILE A 256 -28.75 -23.58 9.42
C ILE A 256 -28.44 -22.09 9.31
N TRP A 257 -29.39 -21.29 8.84
CA TRP A 257 -29.24 -19.83 8.81
C TRP A 257 -29.05 -19.24 10.22
N SER A 258 -29.82 -19.72 11.20
CA SER A 258 -29.75 -19.26 12.59
C SER A 258 -28.38 -19.55 13.20
N CYS A 259 -27.91 -20.80 13.10
CA CYS A 259 -26.59 -21.24 13.54
C CYS A 259 -25.49 -20.39 12.89
N ALA A 260 -25.57 -20.17 11.57
CA ALA A 260 -24.63 -19.32 10.85
C ALA A 260 -24.65 -17.84 11.30
N LYS A 261 -25.82 -17.30 11.62
CA LYS A 261 -25.99 -15.90 12.04
C LYS A 261 -25.35 -15.63 13.41
N ILE A 262 -25.43 -16.58 14.34
CA ILE A 262 -24.78 -16.50 15.66
C ILE A 262 -23.41 -17.20 15.71
N GLN A 263 -22.91 -17.70 14.58
CA GLN A 263 -21.62 -18.41 14.45
C GLN A 263 -21.51 -19.67 15.33
N PHE A 264 -22.63 -20.37 15.55
CA PHE A 264 -22.65 -21.67 16.20
C PHE A 264 -22.47 -22.78 15.15
N SER A 265 -21.47 -23.64 15.34
CA SER A 265 -21.16 -24.73 14.41
C SER A 265 -21.24 -26.09 15.11
N SER A 266 -21.82 -27.08 14.43
CA SER A 266 -21.90 -28.47 14.86
C SER A 266 -21.77 -29.37 13.63
N GLU A 267 -20.68 -30.12 13.52
CA GLU A 267 -20.40 -30.95 12.35
C GLU A 267 -21.46 -32.05 12.13
N PRO A 268 -21.95 -32.76 13.17
CA PRO A 268 -23.04 -33.74 13.00
C PRO A 268 -24.33 -33.11 12.43
N MET A 269 -24.65 -31.89 12.85
CA MET A 269 -25.81 -31.15 12.32
C MET A 269 -25.59 -30.76 10.86
N LEU A 270 -24.39 -30.30 10.49
CA LEU A 270 -24.05 -29.95 9.11
C LEU A 270 -24.07 -31.18 8.20
N ASP A 271 -23.59 -32.33 8.66
CA ASP A 271 -23.66 -33.60 7.91
C ASP A 271 -25.11 -34.06 7.70
N THR A 272 -25.92 -34.01 8.75
CA THR A 272 -27.36 -34.36 8.68
C THR A 272 -28.09 -33.42 7.70
N ALA A 273 -27.87 -32.11 7.81
CA ALA A 273 -28.48 -31.14 6.91
C ALA A 273 -28.02 -31.31 5.46
N ALA A 274 -26.74 -31.61 5.23
CA ALA A 274 -26.21 -31.86 3.90
C ALA A 274 -26.80 -33.14 3.28
N GLY A 275 -26.93 -34.23 4.05
CA GLY A 275 -27.54 -35.48 3.59
C GLY A 275 -29.02 -35.32 3.19
N GLU A 276 -29.81 -34.71 4.08
CA GLU A 276 -31.25 -34.44 3.85
C GLU A 276 -31.46 -33.48 2.67
N ALA A 277 -30.69 -32.39 2.63
CA ALA A 277 -30.81 -31.40 1.57
C ALA A 277 -30.37 -31.95 0.21
N THR A 278 -29.24 -32.67 0.12
CA THR A 278 -28.74 -33.20 -1.17
C THR A 278 -29.79 -34.07 -1.88
N SER A 279 -30.61 -34.78 -1.11
CA SER A 279 -31.67 -35.65 -1.63
C SER A 279 -32.97 -34.92 -1.98
N THR A 280 -33.26 -33.76 -1.36
CA THR A 280 -34.57 -33.10 -1.43
C THR A 280 -34.56 -31.68 -2.01
N ILE A 281 -33.38 -31.07 -2.19
CA ILE A 281 -33.19 -29.65 -2.55
C ILE A 281 -33.84 -29.24 -3.88
N ASP A 282 -34.07 -30.18 -4.80
CA ASP A 282 -34.83 -29.94 -6.04
C ASP A 282 -36.26 -29.43 -5.77
N GLY A 283 -36.87 -29.81 -4.63
CA GLY A 283 -38.19 -29.36 -4.20
C GLY A 283 -38.21 -28.07 -3.39
N TRP A 284 -37.05 -27.59 -2.94
CA TRP A 284 -36.96 -26.46 -1.99
C TRP A 284 -37.31 -25.12 -2.64
N SER A 285 -37.73 -24.16 -1.82
CA SER A 285 -37.92 -22.77 -2.25
C SER A 285 -36.57 -22.10 -2.58
N CYS A 286 -36.56 -21.08 -3.45
CA CYS A 286 -35.32 -20.35 -3.77
C CYS A 286 -34.68 -19.74 -2.51
N GLN A 287 -35.50 -19.27 -1.56
CA GLN A 287 -35.03 -18.75 -0.28
C GLN A 287 -34.38 -19.84 0.57
N GLY A 288 -34.98 -21.02 0.66
CA GLY A 288 -34.44 -22.13 1.43
C GLY A 288 -33.08 -22.58 0.89
N VAL A 289 -32.94 -22.68 -0.44
CA VAL A 289 -31.66 -22.99 -1.10
C VAL A 289 -30.61 -21.92 -0.78
N ALA A 290 -30.95 -20.63 -0.93
CA ALA A 290 -30.03 -19.54 -0.67
C ALA A 290 -29.59 -19.47 0.80
N ASN A 291 -30.53 -19.59 1.75
CA ASN A 291 -30.25 -19.59 3.18
C ASN A 291 -29.35 -20.76 3.59
N LEU A 292 -29.62 -21.96 3.05
CA LEU A 292 -28.82 -23.16 3.31
C LEU A 292 -27.37 -22.95 2.84
N LEU A 293 -27.16 -22.66 1.55
CA LEU A 293 -25.82 -22.49 0.98
C LEU A 293 -25.06 -21.33 1.64
N TRP A 294 -25.75 -20.23 1.91
CA TRP A 294 -25.17 -19.10 2.65
C TRP A 294 -24.75 -19.52 4.07
N GLY A 295 -25.57 -20.29 4.78
CA GLY A 295 -25.25 -20.75 6.12
C GLY A 295 -24.04 -21.66 6.19
N PHE A 296 -23.94 -22.65 5.29
CA PHE A 296 -22.75 -23.50 5.16
C PHE A 296 -21.49 -22.67 4.85
N ALA A 297 -21.58 -21.73 3.91
CA ALA A 297 -20.46 -20.85 3.57
C ALA A 297 -20.05 -19.92 4.72
N LYS A 298 -21.02 -19.40 5.48
CA LYS A 298 -20.77 -18.53 6.63
C LYS A 298 -20.12 -19.28 7.80
N LEU A 299 -20.46 -20.56 7.97
CA LEU A 299 -19.83 -21.48 8.94
C LEU A 299 -18.53 -22.11 8.42
N ALA A 300 -18.06 -21.72 7.23
CA ALA A 300 -16.85 -22.25 6.58
C ALA A 300 -16.83 -23.78 6.38
N SER A 301 -18.01 -24.40 6.22
CA SER A 301 -18.14 -25.85 5.99
C SER A 301 -18.34 -26.16 4.51
N VAL A 302 -17.40 -26.92 3.95
CA VAL A 302 -17.41 -27.34 2.54
C VAL A 302 -17.98 -28.75 2.42
N LYS A 303 -19.19 -28.87 1.87
CA LYS A 303 -19.83 -30.15 1.51
C LYS A 303 -20.01 -30.22 0.00
N ALA A 304 -19.04 -30.83 -0.69
CA ALA A 304 -18.95 -30.79 -2.16
C ALA A 304 -20.26 -31.24 -2.84
N ASP A 305 -20.83 -32.38 -2.45
CA ASP A 305 -22.05 -32.92 -3.03
C ASP A 305 -23.25 -31.97 -2.91
N LEU A 306 -23.40 -31.31 -1.74
CA LEU A 306 -24.45 -30.32 -1.50
C LEU A 306 -24.27 -29.10 -2.40
N PHE A 307 -23.05 -28.59 -2.54
CA PHE A 307 -22.77 -27.42 -3.38
C PHE A 307 -22.88 -27.73 -4.87
N ASP A 308 -22.49 -28.92 -5.32
CA ASP A 308 -22.69 -29.37 -6.70
C ASP A 308 -24.17 -29.50 -7.04
N LYS A 309 -24.93 -30.15 -6.16
CA LYS A 309 -26.39 -30.26 -6.32
C LYS A 309 -27.07 -28.89 -6.22
N GLY A 310 -26.64 -28.05 -5.28
CA GLY A 310 -27.10 -26.67 -5.12
C GLY A 310 -26.86 -25.83 -6.38
N ALA A 311 -25.68 -25.94 -6.99
CA ALA A 311 -25.38 -25.27 -8.26
C ALA A 311 -26.33 -25.72 -9.37
N GLN A 312 -26.65 -27.03 -9.48
CA GLN A 312 -27.63 -27.52 -10.45
C GLN A 312 -29.03 -26.92 -10.24
N VAL A 313 -29.51 -26.89 -8.99
CA VAL A 313 -30.83 -26.31 -8.66
C VAL A 313 -30.86 -24.81 -8.96
N VAL A 314 -29.78 -24.09 -8.64
CA VAL A 314 -29.64 -22.67 -8.97
C VAL A 314 -29.73 -22.49 -10.48
N LYS A 315 -28.99 -23.26 -11.28
CA LYS A 315 -29.06 -23.21 -12.75
C LYS A 315 -30.48 -23.43 -13.28
N GLN A 316 -31.24 -24.36 -12.70
CA GLN A 316 -32.61 -24.66 -13.11
C GLN A 316 -33.63 -23.58 -12.70
N LYS A 317 -33.47 -22.99 -11.50
CA LYS A 317 -34.45 -22.10 -10.89
C LYS A 317 -34.06 -20.61 -10.93
N LEU A 318 -32.90 -20.24 -11.48
CA LEU A 318 -32.30 -18.90 -11.36
C LEU A 318 -33.28 -17.75 -11.65
N ARG A 319 -34.11 -17.87 -12.69
CA ARG A 319 -35.10 -16.83 -13.02
C ARG A 319 -36.11 -16.55 -11.89
N ARG A 320 -36.38 -17.53 -11.02
CA ARG A 320 -37.26 -17.42 -9.85
C ARG A 320 -36.54 -16.96 -8.59
N PHE A 321 -35.22 -16.81 -8.60
CA PHE A 321 -34.49 -16.24 -7.46
C PHE A 321 -34.75 -14.73 -7.40
N SER A 322 -34.92 -14.20 -6.19
CA SER A 322 -34.86 -12.75 -5.98
C SER A 322 -33.40 -12.28 -6.11
N PRO A 323 -33.16 -10.98 -6.38
CA PRO A 323 -31.82 -10.39 -6.37
C PRO A 323 -30.99 -10.74 -5.12
N GLN A 324 -31.64 -10.71 -3.95
CA GLN A 324 -31.03 -11.10 -2.68
C GLN A 324 -30.53 -12.54 -2.71
N ASN A 325 -31.37 -13.47 -3.15
CA ASN A 325 -31.03 -14.89 -3.18
C ASN A 325 -29.90 -15.17 -4.19
N SER A 326 -29.93 -14.54 -5.37
CA SER A 326 -28.85 -14.64 -6.36
C SER A 326 -27.52 -14.12 -5.79
N ALA A 327 -27.52 -12.98 -5.10
CA ALA A 327 -26.34 -12.42 -4.46
C ALA A 327 -25.80 -13.30 -3.32
N SER A 328 -26.67 -13.81 -2.45
CA SER A 328 -26.28 -14.70 -1.34
C SER A 328 -25.66 -16.01 -1.82
N VAL A 329 -26.20 -16.59 -2.90
CA VAL A 329 -25.64 -17.81 -3.51
C VAL A 329 -24.25 -17.53 -4.08
N VAL A 330 -24.09 -16.50 -4.92
CA VAL A 330 -22.77 -16.20 -5.51
C VAL A 330 -21.74 -15.86 -4.45
N TRP A 331 -22.13 -15.13 -3.41
CA TRP A 331 -21.28 -14.88 -2.25
C TRP A 331 -20.87 -16.18 -1.55
N ALA A 332 -21.79 -17.12 -1.34
CA ALA A 332 -21.51 -18.39 -0.68
C ALA A 332 -20.50 -19.24 -1.46
N PHE A 333 -20.70 -19.36 -2.78
CA PHE A 333 -19.76 -20.07 -3.65
C PHE A 333 -18.38 -19.40 -3.68
N ALA A 334 -18.31 -18.07 -3.76
CA ALA A 334 -17.04 -17.35 -3.74
C ALA A 334 -16.31 -17.49 -2.40
N LYS A 335 -17.04 -17.40 -1.28
CA LYS A 335 -16.48 -17.48 0.08
C LYS A 335 -15.78 -18.81 0.34
N LEU A 336 -16.30 -19.90 -0.22
CA LEU A 336 -15.71 -21.24 -0.11
C LEU A 336 -14.75 -21.58 -1.26
N SER A 337 -14.43 -20.63 -2.13
CA SER A 337 -13.60 -20.85 -3.33
C SER A 337 -14.15 -21.91 -4.29
N LEU A 338 -15.49 -22.03 -4.37
CA LEU A 338 -16.22 -22.95 -5.25
C LEU A 338 -16.88 -22.25 -6.46
N LEU A 339 -16.72 -20.93 -6.58
CA LEU A 339 -17.37 -20.17 -7.66
C LEU A 339 -16.72 -20.49 -9.01
N THR A 340 -17.47 -21.19 -9.87
CA THR A 340 -17.08 -21.45 -11.25
C THR A 340 -17.46 -20.28 -12.18
N ARG A 341 -16.73 -20.13 -13.28
CA ARG A 341 -17.03 -19.13 -14.32
C ARG A 341 -18.45 -19.29 -14.89
N ASP A 342 -18.86 -20.53 -15.17
CA ASP A 342 -20.20 -20.84 -15.69
C ASP A 342 -21.32 -20.37 -14.74
N LEU A 343 -21.16 -20.59 -13.44
CA LEU A 343 -22.15 -20.17 -12.45
C LEU A 343 -22.18 -18.64 -12.35
N LEU A 344 -21.01 -17.98 -12.38
CA LEU A 344 -20.92 -16.52 -12.40
C LEU A 344 -21.56 -15.92 -13.65
N ASP A 345 -21.32 -16.47 -14.84
CA ASP A 345 -21.89 -15.99 -16.10
C ASP A 345 -23.43 -16.12 -16.13
N LEU A 346 -23.96 -17.19 -15.54
CA LEU A 346 -25.40 -17.37 -15.38
C LEU A 346 -26.01 -16.33 -14.44
N VAL A 347 -25.40 -16.13 -13.27
CA VAL A 347 -25.88 -15.11 -12.32
C VAL A 347 -25.69 -13.71 -12.88
N ALA A 348 -24.62 -13.44 -13.62
CA ALA A 348 -24.41 -12.19 -14.34
C ALA A 348 -25.58 -11.90 -15.28
N SER A 349 -26.05 -12.91 -16.01
CA SER A 349 -27.21 -12.79 -16.90
C SER A 349 -28.51 -12.48 -16.13
N ASP A 350 -28.72 -13.08 -14.96
CA ASP A 350 -29.87 -12.79 -14.10
C ASP A 350 -29.80 -11.37 -13.50
N VAL A 351 -28.62 -10.94 -13.06
CA VAL A 351 -28.36 -9.57 -12.57
C VAL A 351 -28.66 -8.54 -13.65
N MET A 352 -28.22 -8.78 -14.89
CA MET A 352 -28.51 -7.88 -16.02
C MET A 352 -30.00 -7.78 -16.34
N LEU A 353 -30.74 -8.89 -16.24
CA LEU A 353 -32.19 -8.91 -16.47
C LEU A 353 -32.96 -8.17 -15.35
N LYS A 354 -32.52 -8.32 -14.10
CA LYS A 354 -33.20 -7.79 -12.91
C LYS A 354 -32.53 -6.54 -12.33
N GLN A 355 -31.69 -5.85 -13.09
CA GLN A 355 -30.85 -4.73 -12.62
C GLN A 355 -31.61 -3.63 -11.85
N ALA A 356 -32.90 -3.41 -12.17
CA ALA A 356 -33.74 -2.44 -11.49
C ALA A 356 -34.06 -2.83 -10.04
N GLU A 357 -34.15 -4.13 -9.75
CA GLU A 357 -34.50 -4.69 -8.44
C GLU A 357 -33.29 -4.89 -7.51
N PHE A 358 -32.06 -4.72 -8.01
CA PHE A 358 -30.85 -4.81 -7.20
C PHE A 358 -30.67 -3.55 -6.35
N ASN A 359 -30.48 -3.74 -5.05
CA ASN A 359 -30.05 -2.68 -4.14
C ASN A 359 -28.50 -2.68 -4.03
N PRO A 360 -27.91 -1.66 -3.39
CA PRO A 360 -26.47 -1.57 -3.15
C PRO A 360 -25.82 -2.78 -2.48
N GLN A 361 -26.47 -3.37 -1.48
CA GLN A 361 -25.93 -4.51 -0.72
C GLN A 361 -25.81 -5.76 -1.61
N HIS A 362 -26.81 -6.01 -2.46
CA HIS A 362 -26.77 -7.09 -3.44
C HIS A 362 -25.67 -6.85 -4.47
N ALA A 363 -25.56 -5.63 -4.98
CA ALA A 363 -24.50 -5.26 -5.93
C ALA A 363 -23.10 -5.44 -5.32
N SER A 364 -22.90 -5.01 -4.07
CA SER A 364 -21.64 -5.14 -3.35
C SER A 364 -21.27 -6.60 -3.10
N SER A 365 -22.25 -7.45 -2.76
CA SER A 365 -22.02 -8.88 -2.54
C SER A 365 -21.58 -9.59 -3.82
N VAL A 366 -22.20 -9.28 -4.96
CA VAL A 366 -21.79 -9.82 -6.28
C VAL A 366 -20.41 -9.28 -6.67
N MET A 367 -20.16 -7.99 -6.45
CA MET A 367 -18.86 -7.37 -6.74
C MET A 367 -17.73 -8.01 -5.91
N TRP A 368 -17.97 -8.21 -4.61
CA TRP A 368 -17.05 -8.91 -3.70
C TRP A 368 -16.75 -10.35 -4.14
N ALA A 369 -17.76 -11.07 -4.64
CA ALA A 369 -17.58 -12.41 -5.15
C ALA A 369 -16.72 -12.46 -6.42
N CYS A 370 -16.89 -11.49 -7.33
CA CYS A 370 -16.02 -11.32 -8.50
C CYS A 370 -14.56 -11.06 -8.07
N GLY A 371 -14.35 -10.12 -7.14
CA GLY A 371 -13.03 -9.76 -6.63
C GLY A 371 -12.33 -10.91 -5.91
N THR A 372 -13.03 -11.59 -5.00
CA THR A 372 -12.51 -12.74 -4.24
C THR A 372 -12.11 -13.90 -5.15
N SER A 373 -12.91 -14.17 -6.17
CA SER A 373 -12.67 -15.27 -7.11
C SER A 373 -11.72 -14.88 -8.26
N SER A 374 -11.26 -13.63 -8.31
CA SER A 374 -10.46 -13.07 -9.42
C SER A 374 -11.09 -13.27 -10.81
N HIS A 375 -12.42 -13.32 -10.88
CA HIS A 375 -13.15 -13.52 -12.13
C HIS A 375 -13.60 -12.17 -12.71
N TYR A 376 -13.04 -11.82 -13.87
CA TYR A 376 -13.37 -10.60 -14.58
C TYR A 376 -14.53 -10.80 -15.58
N HIS A 377 -15.60 -10.03 -15.43
CA HIS A 377 -16.74 -10.02 -16.37
C HIS A 377 -17.14 -8.58 -16.75
N ALA A 378 -16.54 -8.03 -17.80
CA ALA A 378 -16.68 -6.62 -18.21
C ALA A 378 -18.11 -6.04 -18.19
N LYS A 379 -19.08 -6.75 -18.80
CA LYS A 379 -20.48 -6.25 -18.88
C LYS A 379 -21.16 -6.20 -17.50
N LEU A 380 -20.91 -7.20 -16.65
CA LEU A 380 -21.46 -7.27 -15.30
C LEU A 380 -20.89 -6.12 -14.46
N LEU A 381 -19.57 -5.91 -14.50
CA LEU A 381 -18.90 -4.84 -13.77
C LEU A 381 -19.45 -3.46 -14.16
N ARG A 382 -19.73 -3.21 -15.44
CA ARG A 382 -20.37 -1.95 -15.88
C ARG A 382 -21.78 -1.78 -15.33
N VAL A 383 -22.60 -2.82 -15.30
CA VAL A 383 -23.96 -2.77 -14.74
C VAL A 383 -23.91 -2.49 -13.23
N LEU A 384 -23.02 -3.17 -12.52
CA LEU A 384 -22.78 -2.95 -11.08
C LEU A 384 -22.25 -1.53 -10.82
N SER A 385 -21.38 -1.01 -11.69
CA SER A 385 -20.85 0.36 -11.63
C SER A 385 -21.92 1.42 -11.73
N ASN A 386 -22.78 1.32 -12.75
CA ASN A 386 -23.87 2.27 -12.95
C ASN A 386 -24.80 2.28 -11.74
N LYS A 387 -25.08 1.10 -11.18
CA LYS A 387 -25.94 0.98 -10.00
C LYS A 387 -25.30 1.54 -8.73
N ALA A 388 -23.97 1.47 -8.62
CA ALA A 388 -23.22 2.09 -7.53
C ALA A 388 -23.03 3.61 -7.69
N SER A 389 -23.21 4.14 -8.91
CA SER A 389 -23.10 5.57 -9.20
C SER A 389 -24.37 6.37 -8.85
N ASP A 390 -25.52 5.71 -8.74
CA ASP A 390 -26.77 6.29 -8.22
C ASP A 390 -26.67 6.42 -6.67
N ARG A 391 -26.45 7.64 -6.15
CA ARG A 391 -26.01 7.88 -4.75
C ARG A 391 -27.04 7.64 -3.62
N SER A 392 -26.49 7.36 -2.42
CA SER A 392 -27.02 7.50 -1.03
C SER A 392 -27.47 6.27 -0.21
N GLU A 393 -27.27 5.03 -0.65
CA GLU A 393 -27.68 3.84 0.13
C GLU A 393 -26.54 2.89 0.55
N PHE A 394 -25.31 3.08 0.05
CA PHE A 394 -24.16 2.24 0.41
C PHE A 394 -23.69 2.49 1.85
N ASN A 395 -23.52 1.44 2.65
CA ASN A 395 -22.84 1.54 3.95
C ASN A 395 -21.31 1.41 3.80
N CYS A 396 -20.56 1.58 4.89
CA CYS A 396 -19.10 1.50 4.89
C CYS A 396 -18.55 0.16 4.38
N GLN A 397 -19.24 -0.94 4.67
CA GLN A 397 -18.87 -2.27 4.18
C GLN A 397 -19.04 -2.37 2.67
N ASP A 398 -20.17 -1.88 2.16
CA ASP A 398 -20.49 -1.97 0.75
C ASP A 398 -19.48 -1.18 -0.09
N LEU A 399 -19.14 0.04 0.35
CA LEU A 399 -18.14 0.92 -0.27
C LEU A 399 -16.76 0.27 -0.30
N SER A 400 -16.33 -0.26 0.85
CA SER A 400 -15.01 -0.88 0.98
C SER A 400 -14.88 -2.13 0.09
N ASN A 401 -15.93 -2.96 0.05
CA ASN A 401 -15.96 -4.17 -0.78
C ASN A 401 -15.87 -3.84 -2.27
N PHE A 402 -16.57 -2.80 -2.72
CA PHE A 402 -16.50 -2.34 -4.10
C PHE A 402 -15.09 -1.88 -4.45
N ALA A 403 -14.51 -0.97 -3.67
CA ALA A 403 -13.16 -0.46 -3.89
C ALA A 403 -12.12 -1.60 -3.90
N TRP A 404 -12.21 -2.52 -2.95
CA TRP A 404 -11.31 -3.68 -2.85
C TRP A 404 -11.44 -4.62 -4.04
N SER A 405 -12.65 -4.87 -4.51
CA SER A 405 -12.88 -5.72 -5.67
C SER A 405 -12.34 -5.08 -6.95
N CYS A 406 -12.52 -3.76 -7.13
CA CYS A 406 -11.90 -3.01 -8.21
C CYS A 406 -10.37 -3.16 -8.18
N ALA A 407 -9.75 -2.98 -7.01
CA ALA A 407 -8.31 -3.14 -6.83
C ALA A 407 -7.83 -4.57 -7.13
N LYS A 408 -8.54 -5.59 -6.67
CA LYS A 408 -8.21 -7.00 -6.93
C LYS A 408 -8.34 -7.40 -8.38
N LEU A 409 -9.35 -6.88 -9.08
CA LEU A 409 -9.59 -7.15 -10.49
C LEU A 409 -8.73 -6.28 -11.43
N LEU A 410 -7.89 -5.39 -10.88
CA LEU A 410 -7.14 -4.38 -11.63
C LEU A 410 -8.05 -3.59 -12.58
N TRP A 411 -9.27 -3.30 -12.12
CA TRP A 411 -10.30 -2.66 -12.91
C TRP A 411 -10.62 -1.29 -12.31
N ALA A 412 -10.37 -0.24 -13.09
CA ALA A 412 -10.59 1.14 -12.71
C ALA A 412 -11.61 1.78 -13.65
N ASP A 413 -12.74 2.20 -13.09
CA ASP A 413 -13.76 3.00 -13.78
C ASP A 413 -13.82 4.38 -13.12
N ALA A 414 -13.31 5.40 -13.79
CA ALA A 414 -13.07 6.71 -13.16
C ALA A 414 -14.35 7.33 -12.54
N PRO A 415 -15.53 7.34 -13.21
CA PRO A 415 -16.76 7.85 -12.62
C PRO A 415 -17.17 7.12 -11.33
N LEU A 416 -17.02 5.80 -11.30
CA LEU A 416 -17.29 4.98 -10.11
C LEU A 416 -16.32 5.32 -8.98
N LEU A 417 -15.01 5.38 -9.26
CA LEU A 417 -14.01 5.68 -8.24
C LEU A 417 -14.20 7.08 -7.66
N GLU A 418 -14.60 8.06 -8.48
CA GLU A 418 -15.01 9.40 -8.02
C GLU A 418 -16.21 9.34 -7.08
N ALA A 419 -17.26 8.60 -7.46
CA ALA A 419 -18.46 8.46 -6.65
C ALA A 419 -18.17 7.75 -5.32
N LEU A 420 -17.45 6.62 -5.36
CA LEU A 420 -17.05 5.88 -4.16
C LEU A 420 -16.17 6.75 -3.24
N ALA A 421 -15.18 7.47 -3.78
CA ALA A 421 -14.31 8.32 -2.97
C ALA A 421 -15.07 9.48 -2.30
N ALA A 422 -16.07 10.05 -2.97
CA ALA A 422 -16.94 11.08 -2.39
C ALA A 422 -17.77 10.53 -1.22
N ASP A 423 -18.42 9.38 -1.41
CA ASP A 423 -19.22 8.71 -0.38
C ASP A 423 -18.37 8.25 0.82
N VAL A 424 -17.16 7.73 0.56
CA VAL A 424 -16.18 7.37 1.61
C VAL A 424 -15.77 8.61 2.39
N CYS A 425 -15.53 9.74 1.72
CA CYS A 425 -15.17 11.00 2.37
C CYS A 425 -16.30 11.51 3.29
N GLU A 426 -17.56 11.44 2.83
CA GLU A 426 -18.72 11.88 3.60
C GLU A 426 -18.96 11.00 4.84
N LYS A 427 -18.77 9.67 4.70
CA LYS A 427 -19.04 8.69 5.76
C LYS A 427 -17.83 8.34 6.62
N ALA A 428 -16.67 8.97 6.40
CA ALA A 428 -15.38 8.56 6.96
C ALA A 428 -15.40 8.29 8.48
N GLN A 429 -16.08 9.15 9.27
CA GLN A 429 -16.19 9.02 10.73
C GLN A 429 -16.99 7.78 11.21
N SER A 430 -17.75 7.15 10.31
CA SER A 430 -18.54 5.95 10.60
C SER A 430 -17.86 4.65 10.15
N PHE A 431 -16.65 4.72 9.59
CA PHE A 431 -15.94 3.53 9.13
C PHE A 431 -15.36 2.73 10.31
N PRO A 432 -15.69 1.43 10.41
CA PRO A 432 -14.93 0.52 11.28
C PRO A 432 -13.49 0.36 10.80
N ALA A 433 -12.60 -0.05 11.70
CA ALA A 433 -11.16 -0.17 11.45
C ALA A 433 -10.83 -0.99 10.19
N GLN A 434 -11.46 -2.16 10.04
CA GLN A 434 -11.24 -3.06 8.90
C GLN A 434 -11.63 -2.41 7.56
N ASN A 435 -12.77 -1.73 7.52
CA ASN A 435 -13.29 -1.07 6.31
C ASN A 435 -12.44 0.12 5.90
N LEU A 436 -11.96 0.89 6.88
CA LEU A 436 -11.03 1.99 6.65
C LEU A 436 -9.74 1.47 6.02
N ALA A 437 -9.11 0.46 6.64
CA ALA A 437 -7.87 -0.11 6.13
C ALA A 437 -8.03 -0.69 4.72
N MET A 438 -9.13 -1.39 4.48
CA MET A 438 -9.45 -1.95 3.17
C MET A 438 -9.65 -0.85 2.11
N SER A 439 -10.33 0.24 2.44
CA SER A 439 -10.53 1.37 1.52
C SER A 439 -9.22 2.07 1.17
N VAL A 440 -8.40 2.40 2.17
CA VAL A 440 -7.08 3.04 1.99
C VAL A 440 -6.17 2.19 1.08
N TRP A 441 -6.09 0.89 1.35
CA TRP A 441 -5.31 -0.04 0.52
C TRP A 441 -5.83 -0.12 -0.92
N SER A 442 -7.14 -0.15 -1.10
CA SER A 442 -7.78 -0.31 -2.41
C SER A 442 -7.52 0.87 -3.32
N PHE A 443 -7.75 2.10 -2.84
CA PHE A 443 -7.48 3.31 -3.60
C PHE A 443 -5.98 3.49 -3.89
N GLY A 444 -5.11 3.07 -2.96
CA GLY A 444 -3.68 3.03 -3.20
C GLY A 444 -3.27 2.04 -4.29
N CYS A 445 -3.87 0.85 -4.34
CA CYS A 445 -3.60 -0.14 -5.39
C CYS A 445 -4.15 0.27 -6.77
N LEU A 446 -5.23 1.05 -6.80
CA LEU A 446 -5.80 1.61 -8.02
C LEU A 446 -5.07 2.88 -8.51
N SER A 447 -4.06 3.36 -7.76
CA SER A 447 -3.34 4.61 -8.03
C SER A 447 -4.28 5.82 -8.22
N PHE A 448 -5.44 5.81 -7.54
CA PHE A 448 -6.44 6.87 -7.63
C PHE A 448 -6.32 7.81 -6.43
N ARG A 449 -5.74 8.98 -6.65
CA ARG A 449 -5.45 9.94 -5.59
C ARG A 449 -6.64 10.89 -5.36
N LYS A 450 -7.25 10.79 -4.17
CA LYS A 450 -8.26 11.74 -3.68
C LYS A 450 -7.89 12.27 -2.31
N GLU A 451 -7.25 13.43 -2.30
CA GLU A 451 -6.68 14.04 -1.11
C GLU A 451 -7.73 14.30 0.01
N PRO A 452 -8.93 14.83 -0.28
CA PRO A 452 -9.94 15.05 0.76
C PRO A 452 -10.40 13.74 1.44
N MET A 453 -10.59 12.68 0.65
CA MET A 453 -10.97 11.36 1.16
C MET A 453 -9.86 10.78 2.06
N MET A 454 -8.61 10.83 1.61
CA MET A 454 -7.47 10.35 2.39
C MET A 454 -7.31 11.14 3.69
N ALA A 455 -7.47 12.47 3.65
CA ALA A 455 -7.42 13.31 4.85
C ALA A 455 -8.55 12.95 5.84
N ALA A 456 -9.79 12.75 5.35
CA ALA A 456 -10.92 12.37 6.20
C ALA A 456 -10.72 10.99 6.86
N LEU A 457 -10.23 10.00 6.11
CA LEU A 457 -9.92 8.67 6.66
C LEU A 457 -8.77 8.73 7.68
N MET A 458 -7.70 9.46 7.40
CA MET A 458 -6.58 9.60 8.34
C MET A 458 -6.95 10.40 9.59
N ALA A 459 -7.89 11.34 9.50
CA ALA A 459 -8.42 12.04 10.67
C ALA A 459 -9.25 11.13 11.59
N HIS A 460 -9.94 10.13 11.04
CA HIS A 460 -10.69 9.13 11.81
C HIS A 460 -9.80 8.02 12.42
N MET A 461 -8.65 7.76 11.79
CA MET A 461 -7.73 6.68 12.14
C MET A 461 -7.37 6.60 13.64
N PRO A 462 -7.09 7.68 14.39
CA PRO A 462 -6.78 7.58 15.82
C PRO A 462 -7.88 6.91 16.66
N SER A 463 -9.14 7.06 16.28
CA SER A 463 -10.28 6.48 17.02
C SER A 463 -10.42 4.97 16.84
N VAL A 464 -9.90 4.42 15.74
CA VAL A 464 -10.03 3.00 15.37
C VAL A 464 -8.67 2.27 15.31
N LEU A 465 -7.57 2.96 15.61
CA LEU A 465 -6.21 2.41 15.52
C LEU A 465 -6.01 1.20 16.44
N GLY A 466 -6.58 1.24 17.65
CA GLY A 466 -6.49 0.13 18.62
C GLY A 466 -7.24 -1.14 18.20
N GLU A 467 -8.13 -1.05 17.20
CA GLU A 467 -8.87 -2.19 16.66
C GLU A 467 -8.16 -2.84 15.46
N LEU A 468 -7.12 -2.21 14.90
CA LEU A 468 -6.40 -2.76 13.76
C LEU A 468 -5.45 -3.87 14.17
N GLY A 469 -5.65 -5.06 13.59
CA GLY A 469 -4.65 -6.12 13.59
C GLY A 469 -3.51 -5.88 12.56
N PRO A 470 -2.53 -6.79 12.49
CA PRO A 470 -1.36 -6.69 11.61
C PRO A 470 -1.69 -6.37 10.14
N GLN A 471 -2.66 -7.11 9.58
CA GLN A 471 -3.12 -6.90 8.22
C GLN A 471 -3.65 -5.48 8.00
N GLY A 472 -4.41 -4.96 8.96
CA GLY A 472 -5.00 -3.62 8.90
C GLY A 472 -3.93 -2.53 8.91
N LEU A 473 -2.96 -2.63 9.83
CA LEU A 473 -1.83 -1.70 9.92
C LEU A 473 -1.00 -1.69 8.64
N ALA A 474 -0.65 -2.87 8.12
CA ALA A 474 0.12 -2.99 6.89
C ALA A 474 -0.65 -2.46 5.66
N ASN A 475 -1.96 -2.70 5.60
CA ASN A 475 -2.82 -2.22 4.51
C ASN A 475 -2.93 -0.69 4.46
N VAL A 476 -3.10 -0.05 5.62
CA VAL A 476 -3.13 1.42 5.71
C VAL A 476 -1.79 2.00 5.28
N ALA A 477 -0.68 1.49 5.82
CA ALA A 477 0.66 1.94 5.46
C ALA A 477 0.93 1.80 3.96
N MET A 478 0.60 0.65 3.38
CA MET A 478 0.77 0.37 1.95
C MET A 478 -0.11 1.27 1.07
N GLY A 479 -1.36 1.50 1.46
CA GLY A 479 -2.27 2.41 0.74
C GLY A 479 -1.77 3.85 0.73
N CYS A 480 -1.24 4.34 1.86
CA CYS A 480 -0.60 5.65 1.96
C CYS A 480 0.69 5.72 1.15
N ALA A 481 1.57 4.71 1.24
CA ALA A 481 2.85 4.66 0.53
C ALA A 481 2.69 4.62 -0.99
N LYS A 482 1.68 3.90 -1.50
CA LYS A 482 1.37 3.88 -2.95
C LYS A 482 0.87 5.22 -3.47
N GLN A 483 0.21 6.01 -2.63
CA GLN A 483 -0.25 7.36 -2.98
C GLN A 483 0.73 8.47 -2.59
N VAL A 484 1.84 8.11 -1.93
CA VAL A 484 2.80 9.06 -1.33
C VAL A 484 2.09 10.07 -0.40
N PHE A 485 1.06 9.61 0.30
CA PHE A 485 0.28 10.42 1.23
C PHE A 485 0.94 10.42 2.61
N LYS A 486 1.34 11.59 3.10
CA LYS A 486 1.95 11.77 4.42
C LYS A 486 0.93 12.37 5.39
N SER A 487 0.95 11.90 6.64
CA SER A 487 0.10 12.35 7.74
C SER A 487 0.82 12.12 9.06
N GLU A 488 0.58 12.98 10.05
CA GLU A 488 1.15 12.83 11.40
C GLU A 488 0.73 11.52 12.06
N VAL A 489 -0.48 11.03 11.76
CA VAL A 489 -1.03 9.76 12.30
C VAL A 489 -0.21 8.53 11.86
N LEU A 490 0.65 8.66 10.84
CA LEU A 490 1.53 7.57 10.44
C LEU A 490 2.59 7.23 11.50
N GLU A 491 2.96 8.19 12.35
CA GLU A 491 3.85 7.94 13.50
C GLU A 491 3.13 7.11 14.57
N ASP A 492 1.86 7.41 14.86
CA ASP A 492 1.03 6.61 15.76
C ASP A 492 0.82 5.18 15.21
N LEU A 493 0.61 5.06 13.89
CA LEU A 493 0.51 3.78 13.21
C LEU A 493 1.81 2.98 13.28
N ALA A 494 2.97 3.64 13.14
CA ALA A 494 4.27 3.01 13.30
C ALA A 494 4.49 2.51 14.74
N ALA A 495 4.08 3.30 15.75
CA ALA A 495 4.14 2.89 17.15
C ALA A 495 3.22 1.69 17.45
N ALA A 496 1.98 1.70 16.94
CA ALA A 496 1.04 0.58 17.07
C ALA A 496 1.55 -0.69 16.38
N ALA A 497 2.20 -0.56 15.23
CA ALA A 497 2.80 -1.68 14.53
C ALA A 497 4.05 -2.21 15.26
N ALA A 498 4.89 -1.36 15.83
CA ALA A 498 6.03 -1.75 16.66
C ALA A 498 5.58 -2.58 17.88
N ALA A 499 4.50 -2.18 18.54
CA ALA A 499 3.95 -2.92 19.69
C ALA A 499 3.44 -4.33 19.33
N ASN A 500 3.01 -4.54 18.09
CA ASN A 500 2.38 -5.78 17.63
C ASN A 500 3.24 -6.58 16.64
N MET A 501 4.48 -6.18 16.41
CA MET A 501 5.31 -6.60 15.26
C MET A 501 5.51 -8.12 15.15
N ARG A 502 5.59 -8.82 16.29
CA ARG A 502 5.72 -10.29 16.36
C ARG A 502 4.53 -11.05 15.77
N SER A 503 3.34 -10.43 15.73
CA SER A 503 2.12 -11.04 15.22
C SER A 503 1.95 -10.91 13.70
N PHE A 504 2.80 -10.14 13.04
CA PHE A 504 2.78 -9.98 11.58
C PHE A 504 3.30 -11.23 10.89
N SER A 505 2.61 -11.69 9.85
CA SER A 505 3.20 -12.63 8.89
C SER A 505 4.40 -11.99 8.18
N ASN A 506 5.25 -12.81 7.54
CA ASN A 506 6.43 -12.30 6.81
C ASN A 506 6.04 -11.31 5.71
N GLN A 507 4.98 -11.61 4.95
CA GLN A 507 4.50 -10.74 3.89
C GLN A 507 3.99 -9.40 4.43
N GLU A 508 3.20 -9.41 5.50
CA GLU A 508 2.68 -8.19 6.13
C GLU A 508 3.81 -7.34 6.71
N PHE A 509 4.81 -7.98 7.31
CA PHE A 509 5.99 -7.33 7.87
C PHE A 509 6.83 -6.64 6.79
N SER A 510 7.18 -7.35 5.71
CA SER A 510 7.91 -6.80 4.57
C SER A 510 7.14 -5.64 3.91
N MET A 511 5.83 -5.82 3.73
CA MET A 511 4.93 -4.79 3.20
C MET A 511 4.93 -3.53 4.06
N LEU A 512 4.83 -3.69 5.38
CA LEU A 512 4.86 -2.57 6.33
C LEU A 512 6.17 -1.80 6.24
N LEU A 513 7.32 -2.49 6.33
CA LEU A 513 8.63 -1.86 6.29
C LEU A 513 8.89 -1.12 4.98
N TRP A 514 8.55 -1.74 3.84
CA TRP A 514 8.62 -1.08 2.54
C TRP A 514 7.80 0.20 2.51
N SER A 515 6.59 0.15 3.07
CA SER A 515 5.66 1.28 3.08
C SER A 515 6.22 2.43 3.93
N MET A 516 6.73 2.13 5.12
CA MET A 516 7.33 3.13 6.01
C MET A 516 8.58 3.76 5.43
N ALA A 517 9.44 2.94 4.80
CA ALA A 517 10.64 3.41 4.10
C ALA A 517 10.28 4.32 2.92
N LYS A 518 9.28 3.95 2.11
CA LYS A 518 8.82 4.76 0.98
C LYS A 518 8.20 6.10 1.42
N LEU A 519 7.56 6.14 2.58
CA LEU A 519 7.02 7.36 3.17
C LEU A 519 8.12 8.21 3.86
N ALA A 520 9.34 7.68 3.98
CA ALA A 520 10.47 8.28 4.67
C ALA A 520 10.16 8.63 6.14
N LEU A 521 9.44 7.72 6.82
CA LEU A 521 9.11 7.86 8.25
C LEU A 521 10.32 7.47 9.10
N LYS A 522 10.72 8.37 10.01
CA LYS A 522 11.97 8.27 10.79
C LYS A 522 11.71 7.93 12.25
N SER A 523 10.73 7.08 12.50
CA SER A 523 10.33 6.66 13.85
C SER A 523 11.38 5.72 14.46
N SER A 524 12.18 6.22 15.40
CA SER A 524 13.30 5.47 16.00
C SER A 524 12.83 4.20 16.73
N GLY A 525 11.71 4.28 17.45
CA GLY A 525 11.11 3.12 18.13
C GLY A 525 10.70 2.01 17.16
N PHE A 526 10.07 2.38 16.05
CA PHE A 526 9.68 1.44 14.99
C PHE A 526 10.89 0.80 14.31
N ILE A 527 11.92 1.59 13.98
CA ILE A 527 13.14 1.08 13.35
C ILE A 527 13.81 0.05 14.25
N ARG A 528 13.99 0.35 15.54
CA ARG A 528 14.63 -0.55 16.50
C ARG A 528 13.90 -1.89 16.64
N GLU A 529 12.57 -1.86 16.78
CA GLU A 529 11.78 -3.10 16.84
C GLU A 529 11.82 -3.85 15.51
N SER A 530 11.79 -3.15 14.37
CA SER A 530 11.90 -3.77 13.05
C SER A 530 13.24 -4.47 12.85
N VAL A 531 14.33 -3.89 13.35
CA VAL A 531 15.66 -4.52 13.34
C VAL A 531 15.66 -5.76 14.21
N ALA A 532 15.15 -5.68 15.45
CA ALA A 532 15.09 -6.81 16.37
C ALA A 532 14.26 -7.97 15.79
N GLU A 533 13.10 -7.66 15.23
CA GLU A 533 12.21 -8.65 14.63
C GLU A 533 12.82 -9.27 13.38
N THR A 534 13.43 -8.47 12.50
CA THR A 534 14.15 -8.99 11.32
C THR A 534 15.26 -9.96 11.74
N LYS A 535 16.04 -9.62 12.78
CA LYS A 535 17.07 -10.51 13.32
C LYS A 535 16.47 -11.85 13.79
N ALA A 536 15.29 -11.84 14.41
CA ALA A 536 14.62 -13.04 14.92
C ALA A 536 14.05 -13.95 13.80
N ARG A 537 13.49 -13.37 12.73
CA ARG A 537 12.81 -14.14 11.68
C ARG A 537 13.61 -14.37 10.39
N ARG A 538 14.82 -13.81 10.24
CA ARG A 538 15.59 -13.81 8.98
C ARG A 538 15.73 -15.18 8.30
N GLU A 539 15.88 -16.26 9.06
CA GLU A 539 16.02 -17.63 8.53
C GLU A 539 14.74 -18.13 7.85
N ALA A 540 13.57 -17.65 8.29
CA ALA A 540 12.26 -18.00 7.76
C ALA A 540 11.81 -17.09 6.61
N LEU A 541 12.56 -16.03 6.29
CA LEU A 541 12.25 -15.12 5.19
C LEU A 541 12.57 -15.77 3.85
N ASN A 542 11.72 -15.49 2.85
CA ASN A 542 11.97 -15.89 1.47
C ASN A 542 12.89 -14.85 0.76
N PRO A 543 13.43 -15.16 -0.43
CA PRO A 543 14.32 -14.25 -1.17
C PRO A 543 13.71 -12.85 -1.43
N GLN A 544 12.42 -12.80 -1.77
CA GLN A 544 11.71 -11.54 -2.03
C GLN A 544 11.61 -10.67 -0.77
N ASP A 545 11.27 -11.28 0.37
CA ASP A 545 11.22 -10.60 1.67
C ASP A 545 12.59 -10.00 2.02
N LEU A 546 13.66 -10.78 1.87
CA LEU A 546 15.03 -10.33 2.14
C LEU A 546 15.41 -9.12 1.28
N ALA A 547 15.10 -9.14 -0.02
CA ALA A 547 15.37 -8.04 -0.94
C ALA A 547 14.58 -6.78 -0.56
N VAL A 548 13.29 -6.93 -0.23
CA VAL A 548 12.42 -5.82 0.19
C VAL A 548 12.90 -5.20 1.50
N LEU A 549 13.28 -6.03 2.49
CA LEU A 549 13.80 -5.55 3.77
C LEU A 549 15.15 -4.85 3.62
N ALA A 550 16.07 -5.38 2.80
CA ALA A 550 17.32 -4.70 2.50
C ALA A 550 17.06 -3.31 1.90
N TRP A 551 16.16 -3.21 0.93
CA TRP A 551 15.74 -1.93 0.37
C TRP A 551 15.14 -1.01 1.43
N ALA A 552 14.24 -1.51 2.28
CA ALA A 552 13.59 -0.71 3.31
C ALA A 552 14.60 -0.14 4.32
N PHE A 553 15.50 -0.97 4.86
CA PHE A 553 16.50 -0.52 5.83
C PHE A 553 17.52 0.46 5.23
N ALA A 554 17.88 0.31 3.96
CA ALA A 554 18.73 1.28 3.27
C ALA A 554 18.08 2.69 3.16
N HIS A 555 16.74 2.76 3.09
CA HIS A 555 16.01 4.02 2.93
C HIS A 555 15.48 4.62 4.25
N LEU A 556 15.34 3.82 5.31
CA LEU A 556 14.92 4.31 6.64
C LEU A 556 16.00 5.17 7.33
N GLN A 557 17.27 5.08 6.92
CA GLN A 557 18.39 5.88 7.43
C GLN A 557 18.53 5.83 8.97
N GLY A 558 18.32 4.67 9.60
CA GLY A 558 18.39 4.50 11.06
C GLY A 558 19.79 4.51 11.66
N GLY A 559 20.79 5.08 10.97
CA GLY A 559 22.19 5.07 11.38
C GLY A 559 22.75 3.65 11.55
N ARG A 560 23.57 3.46 12.59
CA ARG A 560 24.31 2.22 12.87
C ARG A 560 23.42 0.97 12.96
N GLU A 561 22.21 1.08 13.51
CA GLU A 561 21.30 -0.07 13.62
C GLU A 561 20.87 -0.62 12.25
N SER A 562 20.69 0.27 11.27
CA SER A 562 20.34 -0.10 9.89
C SER A 562 21.53 -0.75 9.16
N GLU A 563 22.76 -0.30 9.44
CA GLU A 563 23.97 -0.91 8.89
C GLU A 563 24.18 -2.34 9.43
N GLU A 564 24.05 -2.53 10.75
CA GLU A 564 24.21 -3.84 11.39
C GLU A 564 23.20 -4.89 10.88
N ILE A 565 21.94 -4.49 10.62
CA ILE A 565 20.95 -5.42 10.06
C ILE A 565 21.22 -5.72 8.59
N LEU A 566 21.69 -4.75 7.80
CA LEU A 566 22.09 -4.97 6.42
C LEU A 566 23.28 -5.94 6.33
N GLU A 567 24.25 -5.88 7.24
CA GLU A 567 25.31 -6.89 7.31
C GLU A 567 24.76 -8.30 7.62
N ALA A 568 23.84 -8.40 8.59
CA ALA A 568 23.21 -9.69 8.94
C ALA A 568 22.38 -10.26 7.78
N LEU A 569 21.66 -9.41 7.04
CA LEU A 569 20.91 -9.82 5.85
C LEU A 569 21.85 -10.27 4.73
N ALA A 570 22.98 -9.59 4.52
CA ALA A 570 23.98 -10.00 3.52
C ALA A 570 24.54 -11.39 3.81
N TRP A 571 24.81 -11.69 5.09
CA TRP A 571 25.22 -13.02 5.52
C TRP A 571 24.15 -14.08 5.22
N GLU A 572 22.89 -13.81 5.57
CA GLU A 572 21.77 -14.73 5.29
C GLU A 572 21.61 -15.00 3.79
N MET A 573 21.68 -13.95 2.96
CA MET A 573 21.57 -14.06 1.50
C MET A 573 22.71 -14.84 0.84
N THR A 574 23.89 -14.90 1.46
CA THR A 574 25.09 -15.53 0.87
C THR A 574 25.38 -16.92 1.42
N LYS A 575 25.10 -17.16 2.70
CA LYS A 575 25.47 -18.41 3.40
C LYS A 575 24.34 -19.42 3.50
N THR A 576 23.12 -18.98 3.76
CA THR A 576 22.00 -19.86 4.13
C THR A 576 20.95 -19.92 3.03
N LYS A 577 20.67 -18.79 2.37
CA LYS A 577 19.90 -18.75 1.13
C LYS A 577 20.90 -18.80 -0.03
N ASN A 578 20.71 -19.70 -0.98
CA ASN A 578 21.58 -19.74 -2.14
C ASN A 578 21.25 -18.53 -3.02
N VAL A 579 22.22 -17.69 -3.38
CA VAL A 579 21.99 -16.52 -4.27
C VAL A 579 21.29 -16.93 -5.57
N ARG A 580 21.42 -18.20 -5.98
CA ARG A 580 20.69 -18.82 -7.11
C ARG A 580 19.17 -18.84 -6.97
N ASP A 581 18.62 -18.72 -5.78
CA ASP A 581 17.17 -18.74 -5.54
C ASP A 581 16.53 -17.35 -5.74
N PHE A 582 17.34 -16.30 -5.85
CA PHE A 582 16.89 -14.92 -6.04
C PHE A 582 16.55 -14.64 -7.51
N SER A 583 15.46 -13.92 -7.75
CA SER A 583 15.10 -13.46 -9.10
C SER A 583 16.01 -12.31 -9.57
N ALA A 584 15.99 -12.00 -10.87
CA ALA A 584 16.72 -10.84 -11.40
C ALA A 584 16.33 -9.53 -10.72
N GLN A 585 15.04 -9.35 -10.42
CA GLN A 585 14.52 -8.20 -9.70
C GLN A 585 15.07 -8.14 -8.27
N ASP A 586 15.14 -9.29 -7.57
CA ASP A 586 15.67 -9.33 -6.21
C ASP A 586 17.16 -8.96 -6.19
N LEU A 587 17.97 -9.52 -7.09
CA LEU A 587 19.40 -9.21 -7.22
C LEU A 587 19.65 -7.73 -7.50
N SER A 588 18.85 -7.13 -8.38
CA SER A 588 18.85 -5.70 -8.69
C SER A 588 18.50 -4.85 -7.46
N ASN A 589 17.42 -5.18 -6.75
CA ASN A 589 16.97 -4.44 -5.57
C ASN A 589 17.96 -4.53 -4.41
N ILE A 590 18.57 -5.70 -4.19
CA ILE A 590 19.63 -5.88 -3.20
C ILE A 590 20.82 -5.00 -3.57
N SER A 591 21.32 -5.09 -4.81
CA SER A 591 22.45 -4.25 -5.27
C SER A 591 22.16 -2.76 -5.04
N TRP A 592 20.97 -2.31 -5.42
CA TRP A 592 20.51 -0.93 -5.21
C TRP A 592 20.51 -0.54 -3.73
N ALA A 593 20.01 -1.41 -2.86
CA ALA A 593 19.91 -1.15 -1.43
C ALA A 593 21.29 -0.90 -0.80
N TYR A 594 22.26 -1.77 -1.06
CA TYR A 594 23.61 -1.63 -0.50
C TYR A 594 24.36 -0.43 -1.10
N ALA A 595 24.17 -0.15 -2.39
CA ALA A 595 24.70 1.06 -3.02
C ALA A 595 24.10 2.35 -2.44
N THR A 596 22.80 2.33 -2.09
CA THR A 596 22.12 3.46 -1.44
C THR A 596 22.63 3.67 -0.01
N ALA A 597 22.87 2.57 0.72
CA ALA A 597 23.44 2.60 2.05
C ALA A 597 24.95 2.90 2.08
N CYS A 598 25.62 2.99 0.91
CA CYS A 598 27.08 3.10 0.79
C CYS A 598 27.83 1.97 1.52
N LEU A 599 27.27 0.76 1.57
CA LEU A 599 27.86 -0.40 2.23
C LEU A 599 28.54 -1.30 1.21
N GLU A 600 29.87 -1.32 1.24
CA GLU A 600 30.69 -2.17 0.39
C GLU A 600 30.78 -3.59 0.95
N ASN A 601 29.85 -4.47 0.56
CA ASN A 601 29.96 -5.91 0.83
C ASN A 601 30.51 -6.66 -0.39
N ALA A 602 31.84 -6.69 -0.52
CA ALA A 602 32.52 -7.26 -1.68
C ALA A 602 32.16 -8.73 -1.94
N VAL A 603 31.98 -9.53 -0.89
CA VAL A 603 31.63 -10.97 -1.00
C VAL A 603 30.25 -11.15 -1.60
N MET A 604 29.24 -10.45 -1.06
CA MET A 604 27.87 -10.52 -1.58
C MET A 604 27.78 -9.93 -2.98
N MET A 605 28.41 -8.79 -3.26
CA MET A 605 28.39 -8.18 -4.58
C MET A 605 29.07 -9.06 -5.64
N SER A 606 30.14 -9.79 -5.28
CA SER A 606 30.77 -10.79 -6.15
C SER A 606 29.84 -11.97 -6.44
N ALA A 607 29.15 -12.50 -5.42
CA ALA A 607 28.18 -13.57 -5.59
C ALA A 607 26.98 -13.13 -6.47
N ILE A 608 26.46 -11.92 -6.26
CA ILE A 608 25.41 -11.32 -7.09
C ILE A 608 25.90 -11.17 -8.53
N SER A 609 27.13 -10.69 -8.74
CA SER A 609 27.71 -10.57 -10.08
C SER A 609 27.76 -11.92 -10.82
N MET A 610 28.24 -12.98 -10.16
CA MET A 610 28.31 -14.33 -10.73
C MET A 610 26.93 -14.84 -11.16
N GLU A 611 25.92 -14.65 -10.32
CA GLU A 611 24.56 -15.12 -10.59
C GLU A 611 23.84 -14.25 -11.64
N ALA A 612 24.01 -12.94 -11.58
CA ALA A 612 23.45 -12.00 -12.56
C ALA A 612 23.95 -12.32 -13.97
N LYS A 613 25.23 -12.71 -14.13
CA LYS A 613 25.78 -13.19 -15.42
C LYS A 613 25.01 -14.38 -15.98
N GLN A 614 24.58 -15.32 -15.14
CA GLN A 614 23.81 -16.51 -15.57
C GLN A 614 22.35 -16.16 -15.90
N LYS A 615 21.78 -15.17 -15.21
CA LYS A 615 20.38 -14.76 -15.33
C LYS A 615 20.13 -13.56 -16.22
N MET A 616 21.15 -13.03 -16.89
CA MET A 616 21.11 -11.76 -17.63
C MET A 616 19.91 -11.65 -18.58
N GLY A 617 19.49 -12.75 -19.22
CA GLY A 617 18.32 -12.77 -20.11
C GLY A 617 16.96 -12.47 -19.44
N SER A 618 16.85 -12.66 -18.13
CA SER A 618 15.62 -12.45 -17.34
C SER A 618 15.50 -11.06 -16.73
N PHE A 619 16.56 -10.24 -16.78
CA PHE A 619 16.54 -8.86 -16.28
C PHE A 619 15.64 -7.98 -17.15
N GLN A 620 14.77 -7.21 -16.50
CA GLN A 620 14.00 -6.16 -17.15
C GLN A 620 14.84 -4.88 -17.29
N ALA A 621 14.34 -3.95 -18.10
CA ALA A 621 15.02 -2.68 -18.38
C ALA A 621 15.39 -1.88 -17.11
N GLN A 622 14.48 -1.85 -16.13
CA GLN A 622 14.72 -1.20 -14.84
C GLN A 622 15.80 -1.94 -14.03
N ASP A 623 15.74 -3.28 -13.99
CA ASP A 623 16.70 -4.10 -13.24
C ASP A 623 18.14 -3.89 -13.73
N LEU A 624 18.33 -3.84 -15.06
CA LEU A 624 19.64 -3.56 -15.68
C LEU A 624 20.17 -2.20 -15.24
N SER A 625 19.35 -1.15 -15.32
CA SER A 625 19.78 0.20 -14.96
C SER A 625 20.10 0.34 -13.47
N ASN A 626 19.33 -0.31 -12.61
CA ASN A 626 19.54 -0.33 -11.17
C ASN A 626 20.85 -1.04 -10.81
N MET A 627 21.13 -2.18 -11.45
CA MET A 627 22.36 -2.92 -11.24
C MET A 627 23.58 -2.16 -11.73
N CYS A 628 23.55 -1.60 -12.96
CA CYS A 628 24.60 -0.72 -13.48
C CYS A 628 24.92 0.41 -12.48
N TRP A 629 23.87 1.09 -12.00
CA TRP A 629 24.02 2.20 -11.07
C TRP A 629 24.58 1.75 -9.74
N ALA A 630 24.12 0.63 -9.18
CA ALA A 630 24.57 0.11 -7.91
C ALA A 630 26.07 -0.21 -7.91
N PHE A 631 26.54 -0.95 -8.92
CA PHE A 631 27.96 -1.29 -9.05
C PHE A 631 28.81 -0.03 -9.29
N ALA A 632 28.36 0.90 -10.13
CA ALA A 632 29.07 2.15 -10.37
C ALA A 632 29.13 3.07 -9.15
N LYS A 633 28.05 3.13 -8.36
CA LYS A 633 27.96 3.91 -7.12
C LYS A 633 28.94 3.41 -6.07
N LEU A 634 29.11 2.09 -5.96
CA LEU A 634 30.07 1.43 -5.06
C LEU A 634 31.50 1.35 -5.65
N GLY A 635 31.73 1.84 -6.87
CA GLY A 635 33.05 1.77 -7.52
C GLY A 635 33.51 0.35 -7.88
N LEU A 636 32.58 -0.61 -7.96
CA LEU A 636 32.89 -2.01 -8.23
C LEU A 636 32.94 -2.28 -9.73
N THR A 637 34.04 -2.86 -10.19
CA THR A 637 34.29 -3.21 -11.60
C THR A 637 34.42 -4.73 -11.75
N ASP A 638 33.42 -5.37 -12.36
CA ASP A 638 33.48 -6.75 -12.87
C ASP A 638 33.30 -6.69 -14.40
N GLU A 639 34.41 -6.77 -15.13
CA GLU A 639 34.45 -6.61 -16.60
C GLU A 639 33.46 -7.55 -17.29
N GLY A 640 33.41 -8.82 -16.86
CA GLY A 640 32.51 -9.82 -17.44
C GLY A 640 31.03 -9.50 -17.20
N LEU A 641 30.67 -8.93 -16.05
CA LEU A 641 29.31 -8.49 -15.77
C LEU A 641 28.95 -7.27 -16.63
N PHE A 642 29.82 -6.25 -16.69
CA PHE A 642 29.55 -5.04 -17.48
C PHE A 642 29.48 -5.32 -18.98
N ASP A 643 30.27 -6.26 -19.50
CA ASP A 643 30.13 -6.75 -20.88
C ASP A 643 28.78 -7.41 -21.13
N ALA A 644 28.32 -8.24 -20.19
CA ALA A 644 27.01 -8.89 -20.29
C ALA A 644 25.86 -7.87 -20.20
N MET A 645 25.96 -6.89 -19.29
CA MET A 645 24.99 -5.79 -19.17
C MET A 645 24.98 -4.91 -20.42
N ALA A 646 26.15 -4.59 -21.00
CA ALA A 646 26.23 -3.79 -22.22
C ALA A 646 25.49 -4.46 -23.39
N ARG A 647 25.70 -5.78 -23.60
CA ARG A 647 24.96 -6.55 -24.60
C ARG A 647 23.45 -6.57 -24.31
N ALA A 648 23.06 -6.84 -23.07
CA ALA A 648 21.65 -6.91 -22.68
C ALA A 648 20.92 -5.57 -22.84
N VAL A 649 21.59 -4.45 -22.53
CA VAL A 649 21.10 -3.09 -22.76
C VAL A 649 20.97 -2.81 -24.25
N GLN A 650 21.94 -3.18 -25.09
CA GLN A 650 21.85 -2.99 -26.54
C GLN A 650 20.64 -3.72 -27.14
N GLU A 651 20.41 -4.98 -26.76
CA GLU A 651 19.26 -5.78 -27.23
C GLU A 651 17.91 -5.18 -26.84
N ARG A 652 17.85 -4.50 -25.69
CA ARG A 652 16.60 -4.01 -25.08
C ARG A 652 16.50 -2.49 -25.04
N VAL A 653 17.38 -1.76 -25.76
CA VAL A 653 17.51 -0.30 -25.62
C VAL A 653 16.18 0.43 -25.77
N ALA A 654 15.32 -0.03 -26.68
CA ALA A 654 14.00 0.54 -26.93
C ALA A 654 13.02 0.46 -25.74
N THR A 655 13.19 -0.52 -24.83
CA THR A 655 12.33 -0.70 -23.66
C THR A 655 12.80 0.11 -22.46
N LEU A 656 14.01 0.69 -22.48
CA LEU A 656 14.51 1.52 -21.38
C LEU A 656 13.77 2.86 -21.35
N LEU A 657 13.32 3.27 -20.17
CA LEU A 657 12.79 4.61 -19.95
C LEU A 657 13.94 5.65 -19.98
N PRO A 658 13.64 6.95 -20.21
CA PRO A 658 14.67 7.99 -20.27
C PRO A 658 15.59 8.01 -19.04
N GLN A 659 15.02 7.80 -17.84
CA GLN A 659 15.79 7.69 -16.61
C GLN A 659 16.75 6.49 -16.64
N ASN A 660 16.29 5.31 -17.08
CA ASN A 660 17.14 4.11 -17.18
C ASN A 660 18.32 4.33 -18.14
N LEU A 661 18.07 4.97 -19.30
CA LEU A 661 19.12 5.30 -20.28
C LEU A 661 20.20 6.19 -19.66
N SER A 662 19.79 7.24 -18.95
CA SER A 662 20.72 8.16 -18.29
C SER A 662 21.52 7.47 -17.18
N MET A 663 20.91 6.56 -16.43
CA MET A 663 21.55 5.82 -15.35
C MET A 663 22.60 4.85 -15.88
N VAL A 664 22.30 4.11 -16.96
CA VAL A 664 23.28 3.21 -17.60
C VAL A 664 24.47 4.03 -18.12
N ALA A 665 24.22 5.10 -18.88
CA ALA A 665 25.28 5.97 -19.39
C ALA A 665 26.16 6.52 -18.26
N TRP A 666 25.53 7.02 -17.19
CA TRP A 666 26.23 7.53 -16.02
C TRP A 666 27.08 6.46 -15.34
N SER A 667 26.57 5.23 -15.24
CA SER A 667 27.26 4.12 -14.58
C SER A 667 28.55 3.74 -15.30
N PHE A 668 28.47 3.57 -16.62
CA PHE A 668 29.63 3.28 -17.47
C PHE A 668 30.63 4.44 -17.44
N ALA A 669 30.15 5.68 -17.55
CA ALA A 669 31.00 6.86 -17.44
C ALA A 669 31.69 6.97 -16.08
N LYS A 670 30.98 6.73 -14.97
CA LYS A 670 31.51 6.81 -13.61
C LYS A 670 32.65 5.82 -13.36
N LEU A 671 32.57 4.64 -13.95
CA LEU A 671 33.60 3.60 -13.87
C LEU A 671 34.68 3.71 -14.96
N GLY A 672 34.54 4.63 -15.93
CA GLY A 672 35.48 4.77 -17.05
C GLY A 672 35.40 3.63 -18.07
N LEU A 673 34.28 2.92 -18.12
CA LEU A 673 34.05 1.82 -19.05
C LEU A 673 33.44 2.35 -20.34
N LEU A 674 34.19 2.28 -21.45
CA LEU A 674 33.69 2.68 -22.77
C LEU A 674 33.24 1.46 -23.58
N ASN A 675 31.94 1.39 -23.87
CA ASN A 675 31.38 0.49 -24.87
C ASN A 675 30.73 1.33 -25.98
N GLU A 676 31.46 1.55 -27.08
CA GLU A 676 31.05 2.48 -28.14
C GLU A 676 29.68 2.10 -28.76
N ASP A 677 29.45 0.80 -29.01
CA ASP A 677 28.21 0.31 -29.61
C ASP A 677 26.99 0.55 -28.71
N MET A 678 27.11 0.28 -27.41
CA MET A 678 26.06 0.53 -26.43
C MET A 678 25.79 2.03 -26.31
N MET A 679 26.84 2.85 -26.20
CA MET A 679 26.69 4.30 -26.09
C MET A 679 26.03 4.89 -27.36
N ALA A 680 26.37 4.38 -28.55
CA ALA A 680 25.70 4.76 -29.80
C ALA A 680 24.25 4.29 -29.90
N ALA A 681 23.90 3.14 -29.32
CA ALA A 681 22.52 2.69 -29.20
C ALA A 681 21.71 3.58 -28.24
N ILE A 682 22.26 3.89 -27.06
CA ILE A 682 21.66 4.81 -26.08
C ILE A 682 21.45 6.18 -26.72
N ALA A 683 22.45 6.73 -27.42
CA ALA A 683 22.35 8.04 -28.08
C ALA A 683 21.14 8.14 -29.03
N ARG A 684 20.93 7.12 -29.87
CA ARG A 684 19.82 7.08 -30.83
C ARG A 684 18.48 6.99 -30.12
N GLU A 685 18.40 6.22 -29.04
CA GLU A 685 17.15 6.06 -28.29
C GLU A 685 16.81 7.29 -27.45
N VAL A 686 17.82 7.93 -26.84
CA VAL A 686 17.69 9.22 -26.16
C VAL A 686 17.11 10.26 -27.10
N LEU A 687 17.58 10.32 -28.36
CA LEU A 687 17.03 11.26 -29.33
C LEU A 687 15.54 11.02 -29.64
N ARG A 688 15.08 9.77 -29.64
CA ARG A 688 13.65 9.45 -29.84
C ARG A 688 12.79 9.86 -28.64
N LYS A 689 13.36 9.82 -27.43
CA LYS A 689 12.68 10.10 -26.16
C LYS A 689 13.10 11.43 -25.53
N ILE A 690 13.65 12.35 -26.33
CA ILE A 690 14.30 13.57 -25.85
C ILE A 690 13.32 14.46 -25.05
N GLU A 691 12.05 14.47 -25.44
CA GLU A 691 11.01 15.28 -24.79
C GLU A 691 10.56 14.74 -23.43
N ASP A 692 10.85 13.46 -23.15
CA ASP A 692 10.51 12.80 -21.89
C ASP A 692 11.65 12.87 -20.86
N LEU A 693 12.80 13.45 -21.23
CA LEU A 693 13.93 13.63 -20.31
C LEU A 693 13.66 14.73 -19.29
N ASP A 694 13.85 14.40 -18.02
CA ASP A 694 13.90 15.39 -16.94
C ASP A 694 15.29 16.03 -16.82
N GLY A 695 15.43 16.95 -15.86
CA GLY A 695 16.67 17.68 -15.62
C GLY A 695 17.84 16.77 -15.25
N GLN A 696 17.59 15.81 -14.36
CA GLN A 696 18.60 14.88 -13.87
C GLN A 696 19.11 13.97 -15.00
N ALA A 697 18.20 13.39 -15.79
CA ALA A 697 18.55 12.52 -16.90
C ALA A 697 19.34 13.28 -17.97
N THR A 698 18.92 14.50 -18.29
CA THR A 698 19.62 15.36 -19.26
C THR A 698 21.05 15.67 -18.79
N ALA A 699 21.21 16.08 -17.52
CA ALA A 699 22.52 16.40 -16.96
C ALA A 699 23.43 15.17 -16.87
N ASN A 700 22.91 14.02 -16.45
CA ASN A 700 23.65 12.77 -16.40
C ASN A 700 24.16 12.36 -17.79
N LEU A 701 23.35 12.50 -18.84
CA LEU A 701 23.75 12.16 -20.20
C LEU A 701 24.87 13.07 -20.72
N VAL A 702 24.73 14.40 -20.56
CA VAL A 702 25.79 15.36 -20.95
C VAL A 702 27.09 15.07 -20.20
N TRP A 703 27.01 14.85 -18.89
CA TRP A 703 28.16 14.51 -18.06
C TRP A 703 28.81 13.20 -18.52
N SER A 704 28.02 12.17 -18.81
CA SER A 704 28.51 10.87 -19.24
C SER A 704 29.27 10.94 -20.56
N TRP A 705 28.73 11.68 -21.53
CA TRP A 705 29.41 11.91 -22.82
C TRP A 705 30.72 12.68 -22.64
N ALA A 706 30.75 13.67 -21.75
CA ALA A 706 31.97 14.44 -21.45
C ALA A 706 33.03 13.59 -20.75
N VAL A 707 32.63 12.77 -19.78
CA VAL A 707 33.53 11.87 -19.04
C VAL A 707 34.07 10.75 -19.90
N LEU A 708 33.31 10.24 -20.87
CA LEU A 708 33.77 9.22 -21.82
C LEU A 708 34.43 9.82 -23.07
N GLY A 709 34.37 11.15 -23.25
CA GLY A 709 34.98 11.84 -24.39
C GLY A 709 34.27 11.63 -25.72
N LEU A 710 32.97 11.36 -25.69
CA LEU A 710 32.14 11.14 -26.86
C LEU A 710 31.67 12.49 -27.42
N ARG A 711 32.07 12.80 -28.67
CA ARG A 711 31.84 14.10 -29.32
C ARG A 711 30.65 14.14 -30.29
N GLN A 712 29.63 13.31 -30.12
CA GLN A 712 28.49 13.23 -31.05
C GLN A 712 27.67 14.55 -31.05
N PRO A 713 27.84 15.46 -32.04
CA PRO A 713 27.29 16.82 -31.93
C PRO A 713 25.76 16.81 -31.99
N TRP A 714 25.19 15.97 -32.85
CA TRP A 714 23.74 15.82 -33.02
C TRP A 714 23.01 15.44 -31.72
N LEU A 715 23.64 14.66 -30.83
CA LEU A 715 23.06 14.33 -29.53
C LEU A 715 23.25 15.49 -28.56
N LEU A 716 24.46 16.02 -28.46
CA LEU A 716 24.79 17.08 -27.50
C LEU A 716 24.00 18.36 -27.78
N GLU A 717 23.82 18.74 -29.05
CA GLU A 717 22.96 19.85 -29.46
C GLU A 717 21.47 19.60 -29.13
N ALA A 718 20.99 18.36 -29.25
CA ALA A 718 19.63 18.01 -28.84
C ALA A 718 19.45 18.09 -27.32
N LEU A 719 20.43 17.60 -26.54
CA LEU A 719 20.45 17.71 -25.08
C LEU A 719 20.56 19.17 -24.62
N MET A 720 21.36 19.99 -25.30
CA MET A 720 21.44 21.44 -25.03
C MET A 720 20.10 22.13 -25.25
N ARG A 721 19.41 21.83 -26.36
CA ARG A 721 18.05 22.35 -26.62
C ARG A 721 17.06 21.90 -25.56
N ARG A 722 17.08 20.62 -25.17
CA ARG A 722 16.24 20.10 -24.08
C ARG A 722 16.52 20.82 -22.76
N ALA A 723 17.80 21.01 -22.42
CA ALA A 723 18.20 21.76 -21.25
C ALA A 723 17.70 23.21 -21.29
N SER A 724 17.71 23.89 -22.44
CA SER A 724 17.14 25.23 -22.59
C SER A 724 15.64 25.26 -22.29
N VAL A 725 14.87 24.27 -22.75
CA VAL A 725 13.44 24.15 -22.43
C VAL A 725 13.23 23.96 -20.92
N LEU A 726 14.01 23.09 -20.29
CA LEU A 726 13.92 22.83 -18.85
C LEU A 726 14.36 24.03 -18.00
N MET A 727 15.37 24.80 -18.46
CA MET A 727 15.81 26.04 -17.81
C MET A 727 14.74 27.12 -17.88
N ALA A 728 14.09 27.29 -19.03
CA ALA A 728 12.98 28.23 -19.20
C ALA A 728 11.78 27.90 -18.30
N ALA A 729 11.58 26.60 -18.00
CA ALA A 729 10.57 26.13 -17.05
C ALA A 729 11.03 26.10 -15.58
N PHE A 730 12.25 26.60 -15.27
CA PHE A 730 12.87 26.54 -13.93
C PHE A 730 12.84 25.12 -13.31
N SER A 731 12.92 24.09 -14.16
CA SER A 731 12.83 22.68 -13.76
C SER A 731 14.22 22.03 -13.58
N LEU A 732 15.28 22.83 -13.59
CA LEU A 732 16.67 22.43 -13.36
C LEU A 732 17.20 23.05 -12.07
N SER A 733 17.91 22.25 -11.29
CA SER A 733 18.68 22.69 -10.13
C SER A 733 20.02 23.31 -10.54
N GLY A 734 20.61 24.11 -9.65
CA GLY A 734 21.95 24.67 -9.87
C GLY A 734 23.02 23.61 -10.09
N LEU A 735 22.91 22.44 -9.46
CA LEU A 735 23.84 21.31 -9.66
C LEU A 735 23.73 20.74 -11.08
N GLU A 736 22.52 20.54 -11.59
CA GLU A 736 22.31 20.01 -12.95
C GLU A 736 22.82 20.99 -14.02
N ILE A 737 22.57 22.29 -13.82
CA ILE A 737 23.10 23.35 -14.71
C ILE A 737 24.64 23.33 -14.69
N ALA A 738 25.26 23.28 -13.52
CA ALA A 738 26.71 23.22 -13.36
C ALA A 738 27.32 22.00 -14.04
N ASN A 739 26.75 20.81 -13.84
CA ASN A 739 27.22 19.56 -14.44
C ASN A 739 27.14 19.59 -15.97
N MET A 740 26.04 20.12 -16.53
CA MET A 740 25.90 20.27 -17.98
C MET A 740 26.90 21.27 -18.54
N ALA A 741 27.02 22.46 -17.93
CA ALA A 741 27.96 23.48 -18.38
C ALA A 741 29.41 22.98 -18.31
N TRP A 742 29.77 22.26 -17.24
CA TRP A 742 31.07 21.62 -17.12
C TRP A 742 31.30 20.60 -18.23
N GLY A 743 30.33 19.71 -18.50
CA GLY A 743 30.45 18.69 -19.55
C GLY A 743 30.59 19.29 -20.96
N LEU A 744 29.75 20.30 -21.28
CA LEU A 744 29.80 21.01 -22.57
C LEU A 744 31.09 21.81 -22.72
N GLY A 745 31.55 22.48 -21.65
CA GLY A 745 32.81 23.23 -21.61
C GLY A 745 34.05 22.33 -21.66
N LEU A 746 33.96 21.11 -21.13
CA LEU A 746 35.01 20.10 -21.25
C LEU A 746 35.14 19.62 -22.69
N LEU A 747 34.01 19.34 -23.36
CA LEU A 747 33.97 18.92 -24.77
C LEU A 747 34.28 20.05 -25.77
N GLY A 748 34.31 21.30 -25.29
CA GLY A 748 34.66 22.49 -26.09
C GLY A 748 33.48 23.12 -26.84
N LEU A 749 32.24 22.74 -26.52
CA LEU A 749 31.04 23.26 -27.19
C LEU A 749 30.66 24.68 -26.76
N LEU A 750 31.15 25.14 -25.59
CA LEU A 750 30.89 26.49 -25.08
C LEU A 750 31.92 27.55 -25.51
N ARG A 751 32.85 27.22 -26.42
CA ARG A 751 33.97 28.12 -26.78
C ARG A 751 33.61 29.22 -27.78
N ASN A 752 32.40 29.23 -28.33
CA ASN A 752 31.96 30.23 -29.29
C ASN A 752 31.38 31.46 -28.54
N PRO A 753 31.93 32.67 -28.72
CA PRO A 753 31.45 33.88 -28.04
C PRO A 753 30.00 34.29 -28.36
N SER A 754 29.36 33.62 -29.32
CA SER A 754 27.96 33.83 -29.72
C SER A 754 26.99 32.79 -29.14
N GLU A 755 27.37 32.02 -28.11
CA GLU A 755 26.54 30.98 -27.48
C GLU A 755 25.55 31.56 -26.43
N PRO A 756 24.26 31.80 -26.77
CA PRO A 756 23.26 32.27 -25.81
C PRO A 756 22.96 31.25 -24.70
N TRP A 757 23.37 29.98 -24.85
CA TRP A 757 23.08 28.94 -23.86
C TRP A 757 23.74 29.24 -22.51
N LEU A 758 25.03 29.63 -22.50
CA LEU A 758 25.77 29.87 -21.26
C LEU A 758 25.26 31.11 -20.50
N CYS A 759 24.90 32.17 -21.22
CA CYS A 759 24.30 33.37 -20.60
C CYS A 759 22.93 33.05 -19.97
N HIS A 760 22.07 32.30 -20.67
CA HIS A 760 20.79 31.86 -20.13
C HIS A 760 20.97 30.94 -18.91
N ALA A 761 21.89 29.99 -19.00
CA ALA A 761 22.27 29.10 -17.90
C ALA A 761 22.77 29.88 -16.69
N ALA A 762 23.55 30.95 -16.88
CA ALA A 762 24.04 31.79 -15.80
C ALA A 762 22.91 32.53 -15.08
N SER A 763 21.95 33.08 -15.83
CA SER A 763 20.75 33.69 -15.24
C SER A 763 19.95 32.69 -14.42
N CYS A 764 19.64 31.51 -14.97
CA CYS A 764 18.91 30.46 -14.27
C CYS A 764 19.69 29.90 -13.07
N PHE A 765 21.01 29.76 -13.17
CA PHE A 765 21.86 29.33 -12.06
C PHE A 765 21.81 30.32 -10.90
N LEU A 766 21.91 31.63 -11.16
CA LEU A 766 21.81 32.68 -10.15
C LEU A 766 20.45 32.70 -9.44
N GLU A 767 19.38 32.35 -10.14
CA GLU A 767 18.02 32.23 -9.58
C GLU A 767 17.87 30.99 -8.70
N THR A 768 18.29 29.84 -9.22
CA THR A 768 18.14 28.52 -8.54
C THR A 768 19.05 28.35 -7.32
N THR A 769 20.09 29.18 -7.19
CA THR A 769 21.07 29.12 -6.08
C THR A 769 20.91 30.25 -5.04
N ARG A 770 19.77 30.96 -5.04
CA ARG A 770 19.48 32.02 -4.06
C ARG A 770 19.41 31.51 -2.62
N ALA A 771 18.74 30.38 -2.40
CA ALA A 771 18.75 29.68 -1.12
C ALA A 771 20.04 28.87 -0.99
N ALA A 772 20.74 29.02 0.15
CA ALA A 772 22.12 28.55 0.40
C ALA A 772 22.52 27.26 -0.38
N PRO A 773 23.39 27.38 -1.41
CA PRO A 773 23.71 26.28 -2.31
C PRO A 773 24.98 25.50 -1.89
N PRO A 774 25.16 24.25 -2.38
CA PRO A 774 26.40 23.51 -2.21
C PRO A 774 27.56 24.19 -2.99
N GLY A 775 28.68 24.49 -2.34
CA GLY A 775 29.81 25.20 -2.94
C GLY A 775 30.44 24.51 -4.16
N ALA A 776 30.35 23.18 -4.25
CA ALA A 776 30.89 22.42 -5.39
C ALA A 776 30.29 22.83 -6.74
N SER A 777 28.97 23.01 -6.85
CA SER A 777 28.33 23.41 -8.11
C SER A 777 28.74 24.83 -8.53
N TRP A 778 29.02 25.70 -7.55
CA TRP A 778 29.55 27.04 -7.80
C TRP A 778 30.97 27.01 -8.36
N VAL A 779 31.83 26.15 -7.81
CA VAL A 779 33.18 25.96 -8.33
C VAL A 779 33.13 25.52 -9.79
N ASP A 780 32.38 24.47 -10.10
CA ASP A 780 32.32 23.93 -11.47
C ASP A 780 31.79 24.96 -12.46
N PHE A 781 30.69 25.63 -12.12
CA PHE A 781 30.04 26.59 -13.01
C PHE A 781 30.86 27.89 -13.20
N ALA A 782 31.38 28.47 -12.11
CA ALA A 782 32.18 29.69 -12.19
C ALA A 782 33.47 29.49 -13.00
N ASN A 783 34.12 28.31 -12.86
CA ASN A 783 35.29 27.98 -13.66
C ASN A 783 34.97 27.91 -15.16
N VAL A 784 33.79 27.39 -15.54
CA VAL A 784 33.34 27.36 -16.95
C VAL A 784 33.08 28.77 -17.47
N CYS A 785 32.37 29.60 -16.70
CA CYS A 785 32.09 30.99 -17.07
C CYS A 785 33.39 31.77 -17.32
N LYS A 786 34.38 31.67 -16.42
CA LYS A 786 35.65 32.39 -16.53
C LYS A 786 36.59 31.84 -17.61
N ALA A 787 36.52 30.55 -17.92
CA ALA A 787 37.37 29.91 -18.94
C ALA A 787 36.92 30.19 -20.39
N THR A 788 35.75 30.82 -20.59
CA THR A 788 35.20 31.13 -21.91
C THR A 788 35.73 32.49 -22.38
N PRO A 789 36.29 32.64 -23.60
CA PRO A 789 36.95 33.87 -24.03
C PRO A 789 36.04 35.11 -23.93
N HIS A 790 36.46 36.09 -23.13
CA HIS A 790 35.71 37.32 -22.81
C HIS A 790 35.67 38.38 -23.93
N GLU A 791 36.27 38.14 -25.10
CA GLU A 791 36.44 39.18 -26.12
C GLU A 791 35.12 39.66 -26.77
N THR A 792 33.94 39.17 -26.36
CA THR A 792 32.67 39.59 -26.99
C THR A 792 31.41 39.67 -26.13
N THR A 793 31.41 39.38 -24.83
CA THR A 793 30.16 39.36 -24.04
C THR A 793 30.32 39.95 -22.64
N GLY A 794 30.10 41.26 -22.48
CA GLY A 794 29.84 41.88 -21.17
C GLY A 794 28.49 41.48 -20.59
N ASP A 795 28.11 40.21 -20.68
CA ASP A 795 26.81 39.71 -20.22
C ASP A 795 26.72 39.87 -18.70
N PRO A 796 25.71 40.62 -18.19
CA PRO A 796 25.58 40.89 -16.77
C PRO A 796 25.46 39.64 -15.90
N SER A 797 24.92 38.54 -16.44
CA SER A 797 24.72 37.30 -15.69
C SER A 797 26.04 36.57 -15.45
N LEU A 798 26.91 36.50 -16.47
CA LEU A 798 28.23 35.88 -16.34
C LEU A 798 29.13 36.66 -15.37
N VAL A 799 29.12 37.99 -15.47
CA VAL A 799 29.84 38.87 -14.53
C VAL A 799 29.29 38.71 -13.11
N ALA A 800 27.97 38.61 -12.95
CA ALA A 800 27.36 38.41 -11.64
C ALA A 800 27.71 37.03 -11.03
N VAL A 801 27.83 35.98 -11.83
CA VAL A 801 28.30 34.66 -11.35
C VAL A 801 29.73 34.77 -10.82
N GLU A 802 30.65 35.35 -11.59
CA GLU A 802 32.04 35.51 -11.14
C GLU A 802 32.12 36.39 -9.88
N GLY A 803 31.43 37.53 -9.87
CA GLY A 803 31.42 38.45 -8.73
C GLY A 803 30.92 37.79 -7.45
N ARG A 804 29.79 37.07 -7.51
CA ARG A 804 29.24 36.34 -6.36
C ARG A 804 30.11 35.18 -5.93
N PHE A 805 30.70 34.44 -6.87
CA PHE A 805 31.64 33.37 -6.55
C PHE A 805 32.83 33.92 -5.76
N ARG A 806 33.39 35.03 -6.24
CA ARG A 806 34.52 35.69 -5.61
C ARG A 806 34.21 36.15 -4.19
N GLU A 807 33.15 36.92 -4.03
CA GLU A 807 32.72 37.49 -2.76
C GLU A 807 32.41 36.39 -1.73
N ARG A 808 31.70 35.34 -2.14
CA ARG A 808 31.17 34.33 -1.21
C ARG A 808 32.12 33.18 -0.92
N PHE A 809 32.98 32.81 -1.87
CA PHE A 809 33.80 31.60 -1.79
C PHE A 809 35.29 31.90 -1.90
N LEU A 810 35.73 32.59 -2.96
CA LEU A 810 37.16 32.75 -3.24
C LEU A 810 37.88 33.63 -2.21
N GLU A 811 37.42 34.87 -1.99
CA GLU A 811 38.11 35.81 -1.10
C GLU A 811 38.13 35.32 0.35
N PRO A 812 37.04 34.79 0.94
CA PRO A 812 37.09 34.25 2.30
C PRO A 812 38.08 33.08 2.46
N VAL A 813 38.18 32.20 1.45
CA VAL A 813 39.13 31.10 1.46
C VAL A 813 40.56 31.62 1.30
N LEU A 814 40.81 32.57 0.40
CA LEU A 814 42.12 33.20 0.22
C LEU A 814 42.59 33.94 1.46
N GLU A 815 41.70 34.66 2.14
CA GLU A 815 41.98 35.34 3.40
C GLU A 815 42.42 34.33 4.47
N THR A 816 41.68 33.22 4.60
CA THR A 816 42.02 32.13 5.53
C THR A 816 43.37 31.49 5.20
N LEU A 817 43.66 31.25 3.91
CA LEU A 817 44.94 30.69 3.44
C LEU A 817 46.12 31.66 3.64
N ARG A 818 45.91 32.97 3.46
CA ARG A 818 46.92 34.00 3.76
C ARG A 818 47.17 34.10 5.26
N GLY A 819 46.12 34.01 6.07
CA GLY A 819 46.23 33.91 7.52
C GLY A 819 47.09 32.71 7.95
N LEU A 820 46.91 31.55 7.30
CA LEU A 820 47.74 30.36 7.53
C LEU A 820 49.21 30.61 7.17
N GLN A 821 49.49 31.30 6.06
CA GLN A 821 50.86 31.64 5.65
C GLN A 821 51.54 32.61 6.65
N ARG A 822 50.76 33.47 7.31
CA ARG A 822 51.21 34.42 8.35
C ARG A 822 51.16 33.85 9.77
N ALA A 823 50.71 32.60 9.94
CA ALA A 823 50.41 31.99 11.24
C ALA A 823 49.37 32.76 12.10
N GLU A 824 48.43 33.46 11.45
CA GLU A 824 47.32 34.18 12.08
C GLU A 824 46.06 33.29 12.28
N THR A 825 45.92 32.24 11.46
CA THR A 825 44.81 31.27 11.52
C THR A 825 45.34 29.85 11.66
N SER A 826 44.49 28.93 12.11
CA SER A 826 44.79 27.51 12.27
C SER A 826 44.35 26.68 11.06
N ALA A 827 44.81 25.43 10.98
CA ALA A 827 44.40 24.52 9.92
C ALA A 827 42.95 24.04 10.10
N GLU A 828 42.51 23.92 11.36
CA GLU A 828 41.13 23.66 11.74
C GLU A 828 40.19 24.77 11.26
N ASP A 829 40.63 26.04 11.27
CA ASP A 829 39.83 27.15 10.73
C ASP A 829 39.59 27.00 9.23
N LEU A 830 40.60 26.57 8.46
CA LEU A 830 40.44 26.31 7.02
C LEU A 830 39.52 25.12 6.75
N GLU A 831 39.67 24.03 7.52
CA GLU A 831 38.81 22.85 7.37
C GLU A 831 37.35 23.15 7.71
N SER A 832 37.13 23.88 8.81
CA SER A 832 35.82 24.40 9.21
C SER A 832 35.24 25.29 8.12
N LYS A 833 36.02 26.26 7.62
CA LYS A 833 35.59 27.17 6.53
C LYS A 833 35.25 26.42 5.25
N ALA A 834 36.08 25.47 4.84
CA ALA A 834 35.84 24.65 3.65
C ALA A 834 34.58 23.79 3.80
N THR A 835 34.32 23.27 4.99
CA THR A 835 33.12 22.49 5.32
C THR A 835 31.87 23.37 5.29
N ASP A 836 31.89 24.52 5.95
CA ASP A 836 30.79 25.50 5.96
C ASP A 836 30.41 25.96 4.55
N LEU A 837 31.41 26.15 3.69
CA LEU A 837 31.21 26.58 2.30
C LEU A 837 30.94 25.42 1.34
N GLY A 838 31.13 24.17 1.78
CA GLY A 838 31.00 22.97 0.94
C GLY A 838 32.02 22.90 -0.21
N LEU A 839 33.26 23.34 0.03
CA LEU A 839 34.33 23.41 -0.97
C LEU A 839 35.39 22.33 -0.74
N ARG A 840 35.86 21.71 -1.84
CA ARG A 840 37.00 20.76 -1.84
C ARG A 840 38.24 21.31 -2.55
N ASN A 841 38.02 22.09 -3.59
CA ASN A 841 39.04 22.78 -4.39
C ASN A 841 38.42 24.06 -4.99
N LEU A 842 39.20 24.84 -5.73
CA LEU A 842 38.74 26.07 -6.41
C LEU A 842 38.58 25.89 -7.92
N GLY A 843 38.72 24.66 -8.44
CA GLY A 843 38.75 24.36 -9.86
C GLY A 843 40.00 24.88 -10.57
N PRO A 844 40.19 24.59 -11.87
CA PRO A 844 41.44 24.87 -12.58
C PRO A 844 41.74 26.37 -12.71
N THR A 845 40.73 27.21 -12.90
CA THR A 845 40.92 28.65 -13.14
C THR A 845 41.24 29.39 -11.85
N TYR A 846 40.43 29.22 -10.80
CA TYR A 846 40.65 29.96 -9.55
C TYR A 846 41.74 29.35 -8.67
N SER A 847 42.15 28.09 -8.89
CA SER A 847 43.36 27.54 -8.24
C SER A 847 44.65 28.18 -8.77
N VAL A 848 44.71 28.54 -10.06
CA VAL A 848 45.83 29.34 -10.60
C VAL A 848 45.89 30.69 -9.90
N GLU A 849 44.76 31.39 -9.83
CA GLU A 849 44.64 32.68 -9.16
C GLU A 849 45.05 32.60 -7.67
N ALA A 850 44.60 31.56 -6.97
CA ALA A 850 44.97 31.33 -5.57
C ALA A 850 46.47 31.07 -5.39
N LEU A 851 47.07 30.20 -6.21
CA LEU A 851 48.50 29.91 -6.13
C LEU A 851 49.37 31.12 -6.47
N GLN A 852 48.95 31.96 -7.42
CA GLN A 852 49.61 33.23 -7.73
C GLN A 852 49.50 34.20 -6.55
N ALA A 853 48.29 34.36 -6.00
CA ALA A 853 48.04 35.24 -4.85
C ALA A 853 48.79 34.84 -3.57
N LEU A 854 49.16 33.55 -3.45
CA LEU A 854 49.94 32.99 -2.34
C LEU A 854 51.46 32.91 -2.63
N GLY A 855 51.88 33.26 -3.86
CA GLY A 855 53.29 33.27 -4.27
C GLY A 855 53.88 31.91 -4.67
N PHE A 856 53.05 30.87 -4.84
CA PHE A 856 53.51 29.52 -5.18
C PHE A 856 53.61 29.26 -6.69
N LEU A 857 52.92 30.05 -7.53
CA LEU A 857 52.91 29.89 -9.00
C LEU A 857 53.35 31.19 -9.68
N ASP A 858 54.36 31.11 -10.55
CA ASP A 858 54.79 32.24 -11.40
C ASP A 858 53.92 32.35 -12.67
N GLU A 859 53.75 33.56 -13.20
CA GLU A 859 52.98 33.79 -14.44
C GLU A 859 53.53 33.02 -15.66
N SER A 860 54.84 32.76 -15.72
CA SER A 860 55.51 31.98 -16.78
C SER A 860 55.63 30.48 -16.49
N ALA A 861 55.05 30.00 -15.37
CA ALA A 861 55.24 28.64 -14.89
C ALA A 861 54.81 27.51 -15.87
N PRO A 862 53.71 27.61 -16.65
CA PRO A 862 53.27 26.52 -17.53
C PRO A 862 54.30 26.07 -18.58
N ASP A 863 55.19 26.98 -19.00
CA ASP A 863 56.20 26.77 -20.05
C ASP A 863 57.62 26.57 -19.50
N HIS A 864 57.78 26.61 -18.17
CA HIS A 864 59.08 26.47 -17.55
C HIS A 864 59.64 25.06 -17.78
N GLY A 865 60.94 24.96 -18.09
CA GLY A 865 61.61 23.68 -18.35
C GLY A 865 61.42 22.59 -17.27
N TRP A 866 61.26 22.96 -16.00
CA TRP A 866 61.04 21.98 -14.92
C TRP A 866 59.61 21.41 -14.93
N VAL A 867 58.61 22.18 -15.37
CA VAL A 867 57.23 21.71 -15.50
C VAL A 867 57.10 20.76 -16.70
N ARG A 868 57.79 21.06 -17.80
CA ARG A 868 57.89 20.13 -18.95
C ARG A 868 58.52 18.79 -18.55
N GLU A 869 59.59 18.82 -17.77
CA GLU A 869 60.20 17.62 -17.20
C GLU A 869 59.23 16.86 -16.29
N ALA A 870 58.58 17.57 -15.36
CA ALA A 870 57.61 16.98 -14.45
C ALA A 870 56.44 16.28 -15.19
N ARG A 871 55.88 16.94 -16.21
CA ARG A 871 54.86 16.36 -17.10
C ARG A 871 55.35 15.08 -17.76
N TRP A 872 56.56 15.10 -18.32
CA TRP A 872 57.14 13.93 -18.98
C TRP A 872 57.32 12.75 -18.01
N GLN A 873 57.84 13.01 -16.80
CA GLN A 873 58.00 11.96 -15.79
C GLN A 873 56.67 11.42 -15.29
N CYS A 874 55.70 12.27 -14.93
CA CYS A 874 54.38 11.81 -14.50
C CYS A 874 53.70 10.98 -15.60
N ARG A 875 53.83 11.38 -16.86
CA ARG A 875 53.29 10.65 -18.01
C ARG A 875 53.91 9.25 -18.15
N SER A 876 55.20 9.11 -17.90
CA SER A 876 55.88 7.81 -17.96
C SER A 876 55.33 6.79 -16.96
N VAL A 877 54.78 7.27 -15.82
CA VAL A 877 54.18 6.43 -14.78
C VAL A 877 52.73 6.05 -15.13
N LEU A 878 51.91 7.01 -15.57
CA LEU A 878 50.49 6.77 -15.82
C LEU A 878 50.19 5.99 -17.11
N ARG A 879 51.08 6.02 -18.12
CA ARG A 879 50.97 5.36 -19.44
C ARG A 879 49.80 5.79 -20.34
N GLU A 880 48.58 5.84 -19.83
CA GLU A 880 47.34 6.20 -20.55
C GLU A 880 46.43 7.12 -19.72
N TRP A 881 45.49 7.79 -20.38
CA TRP A 881 44.52 8.63 -19.69
C TRP A 881 43.50 7.77 -18.95
N GLN A 882 43.27 8.08 -17.68
CA GLN A 882 42.23 7.50 -16.85
C GLN A 882 41.41 8.62 -16.21
N ILE A 883 40.19 8.30 -15.79
CA ILE A 883 39.37 9.25 -15.03
C ILE A 883 40.16 9.73 -13.81
N PRO A 884 40.29 11.06 -13.60
CA PRO A 884 41.00 11.61 -12.44
C PRO A 884 40.39 11.12 -11.12
N GLY A 885 41.21 10.45 -10.32
CA GLY A 885 40.85 9.85 -9.04
C GLY A 885 42.11 9.54 -8.21
N VAL A 886 41.93 8.97 -7.02
CA VAL A 886 43.04 8.75 -6.07
C VAL A 886 44.22 8.01 -6.69
N HIS A 887 43.96 6.99 -7.52
CA HIS A 887 44.99 6.14 -8.12
C HIS A 887 45.53 6.63 -9.48
N SER A 888 44.84 7.57 -10.13
CA SER A 888 45.22 8.10 -11.46
C SER A 888 45.79 9.52 -11.39
N ILE A 889 45.81 10.13 -10.21
CA ILE A 889 46.46 11.42 -9.94
C ILE A 889 47.85 11.16 -9.35
N VAL A 890 48.86 11.75 -9.96
CA VAL A 890 50.28 11.62 -9.54
C VAL A 890 50.91 13.00 -9.36
N ALA A 891 51.94 13.05 -8.52
CA ALA A 891 52.69 14.26 -8.28
C ALA A 891 54.17 14.04 -8.59
N TYR A 892 54.84 15.06 -9.09
CA TYR A 892 56.29 15.08 -9.21
C TYR A 892 56.86 16.08 -8.21
N ALA A 893 57.94 15.73 -7.52
CA ALA A 893 58.66 16.68 -6.69
C ALA A 893 60.17 16.64 -6.88
N LYS A 894 60.80 17.78 -6.67
CA LYS A 894 62.24 18.00 -6.76
C LYS A 894 62.64 19.08 -5.77
N TRP A 895 63.69 18.86 -4.99
CA TRP A 895 64.18 19.88 -4.07
C TRP A 895 65.69 19.81 -3.87
N LYS A 896 66.26 20.96 -3.53
CA LYS A 896 67.59 21.09 -2.94
C LYS A 896 67.49 22.13 -1.84
N VAL A 897 67.56 21.68 -0.60
CA VAL A 897 67.49 22.54 0.60
C VAL A 897 68.70 22.27 1.49
N VAL A 898 69.23 23.32 2.09
CA VAL A 898 70.47 23.30 2.87
C VAL A 898 70.21 23.97 4.20
N HIS A 899 70.67 23.36 5.27
CA HIS A 899 70.67 23.97 6.60
C HIS A 899 72.00 24.70 6.85
N PRO A 900 72.03 25.80 7.63
CA PRO A 900 73.27 26.52 7.96
C PRO A 900 74.39 25.68 8.57
N SER A 901 74.07 24.51 9.14
CA SER A 901 75.07 23.54 9.65
C SER A 901 75.81 22.76 8.56
N GLY A 902 75.49 22.97 7.28
CA GLY A 902 76.06 22.25 6.13
C GLY A 902 75.32 20.97 5.74
N VAL A 903 74.19 20.67 6.39
CA VAL A 903 73.33 19.53 6.02
C VAL A 903 72.57 19.84 4.74
N GLU A 904 72.77 19.04 3.69
CA GLU A 904 72.01 19.14 2.44
C GLU A 904 70.95 18.02 2.34
N CYS A 905 69.72 18.39 1.98
CA CYS A 905 68.64 17.46 1.62
C CYS A 905 68.29 17.66 0.14
N VAL A 906 68.54 16.63 -0.68
CA VAL A 906 68.41 16.71 -2.14
C VAL A 906 67.51 15.60 -2.67
N LEU A 907 66.49 15.99 -3.43
CA LEU A 907 65.74 15.09 -4.30
C LEU A 907 65.91 15.56 -5.75
N PRO A 908 66.62 14.82 -6.61
CA PRO A 908 66.91 15.24 -7.99
C PRO A 908 65.66 15.32 -8.89
N GLY A 909 64.57 14.64 -8.48
CA GLY A 909 63.29 14.55 -9.16
C GLY A 909 62.67 13.16 -8.96
N ARG A 910 61.43 13.07 -8.48
CA ARG A 910 60.72 11.80 -8.29
C ARG A 910 59.22 11.98 -8.49
N VAL A 911 58.58 10.98 -9.10
CA VAL A 911 57.12 10.85 -9.15
C VAL A 911 56.62 10.10 -7.92
N PHE A 912 55.58 10.63 -7.30
CA PHE A 912 54.84 10.10 -6.18
C PHE A 912 53.47 9.64 -6.70
N VAL A 913 53.04 8.49 -6.20
CA VAL A 913 51.72 7.89 -6.46
C VAL A 913 51.04 7.69 -5.11
N SER A 914 49.71 7.64 -5.12
CA SER A 914 48.91 7.34 -3.94
C SER A 914 49.11 5.88 -3.49
N GLU A 915 49.41 5.65 -2.21
CA GLU A 915 49.63 4.29 -1.65
C GLU A 915 48.37 3.77 -0.91
N PRO A 916 48.09 2.44 -0.93
CA PRO A 916 47.04 1.83 -0.12
C PRO A 916 47.32 1.94 1.38
N GLN A 917 46.29 1.88 2.22
CA GLN A 917 46.47 1.87 3.68
C GLN A 917 47.19 0.60 4.15
N THR A 918 48.51 0.65 4.27
CA THR A 918 49.28 -0.28 5.10
C THR A 918 49.89 0.51 6.26
N HIS A 919 49.78 -0.05 7.47
CA HIS A 919 50.19 0.53 8.76
C HIS A 919 51.24 1.65 8.65
N VAL A 920 50.82 2.87 8.95
CA VAL A 920 51.71 4.03 9.07
C VAL A 920 52.60 3.80 10.29
N GLU A 921 53.88 3.50 10.07
CA GLU A 921 54.88 3.64 11.13
C GLU A 921 54.84 5.08 11.66
N SER A 922 54.70 5.20 12.97
CA SER A 922 54.40 6.40 13.77
C SER A 922 55.01 7.70 13.24
N LEU A 923 54.17 8.48 12.55
CA LEU A 923 54.38 9.90 12.23
C LEU A 923 53.85 10.85 13.34
N GLU A 924 53.47 10.30 14.51
CA GLU A 924 52.69 10.97 15.56
C GLU A 924 53.20 12.37 15.95
N GLU A 925 54.49 12.63 15.75
CA GLU A 925 55.10 13.84 16.27
C GLU A 925 55.57 14.88 15.21
N LEU A 926 55.81 14.51 13.94
CA LEU A 926 55.98 15.47 12.84
C LEU A 926 54.62 15.99 12.33
N ALA A 927 53.55 15.25 12.63
CA ALA A 927 52.19 15.51 12.20
C ALA A 927 51.45 16.54 13.03
N THR A 928 51.96 17.11 14.13
CA THR A 928 51.14 17.97 15.03
C THR A 928 50.59 19.24 14.38
N TRP A 929 51.38 19.93 13.56
CA TRP A 929 50.94 21.16 12.86
C TRP A 929 50.33 20.88 11.48
N LEU A 930 50.58 19.70 10.90
CA LEU A 930 49.94 19.24 9.66
C LEU A 930 48.72 18.33 9.93
N LYS A 931 48.39 18.07 11.20
CA LYS A 931 47.44 17.03 11.64
C LYS A 931 46.07 17.15 10.99
N PRO A 932 45.48 18.37 10.86
CA PRO A 932 44.18 18.53 10.21
C PRO A 932 44.22 18.16 8.72
N PHE A 933 45.40 18.26 8.08
CA PHE A 933 45.60 17.88 6.68
C PHE A 933 46.16 16.45 6.51
N ALA A 934 46.71 15.84 7.57
CA ALA A 934 47.36 14.53 7.59
C ALA A 934 46.40 13.34 7.72
N ALA A 935 45.15 13.53 8.14
CA ALA A 935 44.13 12.45 8.17
C ALA A 935 43.87 11.81 6.78
N CYS A 936 44.34 12.45 5.71
CA CYS A 936 44.28 11.98 4.33
C CYS A 936 45.69 11.88 3.69
N GLU A 937 46.62 11.18 4.35
CA GLU A 937 48.00 10.84 3.92
C GLU A 937 48.12 10.08 2.57
N ARG A 938 47.04 9.96 1.78
CA ARG A 938 46.94 9.04 0.65
C ARG A 938 47.18 9.68 -0.71
N PHE A 939 47.18 11.01 -0.81
CA PHE A 939 47.29 11.72 -2.10
C PHE A 939 48.76 12.01 -2.46
N ALA A 940 49.10 11.79 -3.74
CA ALA A 940 50.47 11.85 -4.25
C ALA A 940 51.24 13.13 -3.89
N GLU A 941 50.60 14.31 -3.98
CA GLU A 941 51.25 15.58 -3.67
C GLU A 941 51.51 15.78 -2.17
N ARG A 942 50.65 15.23 -1.32
CA ARG A 942 50.83 15.29 0.14
C ARG A 942 51.95 14.37 0.57
N MET A 943 52.04 13.18 -0.04
CA MET A 943 53.17 12.27 0.12
C MET A 943 54.49 12.92 -0.29
N ALA A 944 54.50 13.68 -1.38
CA ALA A 944 55.68 14.43 -1.81
C ALA A 944 56.12 15.49 -0.77
N LEU A 945 55.18 16.25 -0.21
CA LEU A 945 55.44 17.25 0.83
C LEU A 945 55.89 16.62 2.16
N LEU A 946 55.27 15.50 2.57
CA LEU A 946 55.67 14.76 3.76
C LEU A 946 57.07 14.14 3.60
N ALA A 947 57.42 13.67 2.40
CA ALA A 947 58.76 13.15 2.11
C ALA A 947 59.85 14.22 2.24
N LEU A 948 59.57 15.48 1.85
CA LEU A 948 60.47 16.61 2.10
C LEU A 948 60.70 16.80 3.61
N LEU A 949 59.62 16.84 4.39
CA LEU A 949 59.72 17.04 5.85
C LEU A 949 60.45 15.89 6.54
N ARG A 950 60.19 14.65 6.13
CA ARG A 950 60.93 13.46 6.60
C ARG A 950 62.42 13.59 6.28
N SER A 951 62.77 14.02 5.07
CA SER A 951 64.18 14.24 4.68
C SER A 951 64.88 15.30 5.53
N MET A 952 64.19 16.38 5.90
CA MET A 952 64.75 17.45 6.73
C MET A 952 64.88 17.01 8.20
N SER A 953 63.87 16.30 8.72
CA SER A 953 63.78 15.88 10.13
C SER A 953 64.54 14.61 10.48
N SER A 954 64.86 13.75 9.51
CA SER A 954 65.78 12.62 9.71
C SER A 954 67.20 13.06 10.03
N THR A 955 67.50 14.35 9.83
CA THR A 955 68.86 14.88 9.81
C THR A 955 69.11 15.95 10.87
N LEU A 956 68.06 16.64 11.34
CA LEU A 956 68.13 17.70 12.36
C LEU A 956 66.86 17.70 13.24
N GLU A 957 66.96 18.28 14.44
CA GLU A 957 65.84 18.38 15.37
C GLU A 957 64.76 19.36 14.86
N ARG A 958 63.49 19.15 15.27
CA ARG A 958 62.33 19.86 14.71
C ARG A 958 62.39 21.38 14.81
N GLN A 959 62.97 21.90 15.89
CA GLN A 959 63.10 23.34 16.12
C GLN A 959 64.01 24.01 15.07
N GLN A 960 64.80 23.22 14.34
CA GLN A 960 65.77 23.67 13.34
C GLN A 960 65.22 23.58 11.89
N LEU A 961 63.99 23.07 11.69
CA LEU A 961 63.41 22.92 10.35
C LEU A 961 63.18 24.27 9.65
N GLY A 962 62.96 25.34 10.42
CA GLY A 962 62.76 26.69 9.90
C GLY A 962 64.01 27.35 9.31
N ASP A 963 65.19 26.81 9.62
CA ASP A 963 66.48 27.37 9.19
C ASP A 963 66.94 26.90 7.82
N PHE A 964 66.34 25.82 7.29
CA PHE A 964 66.63 25.33 5.95
C PHE A 964 66.26 26.37 4.88
N GLU A 965 67.18 26.57 3.93
CA GLU A 965 66.98 27.43 2.77
C GLU A 965 67.17 26.65 1.46
N GLY A 966 66.50 27.07 0.39
CA GLY A 966 66.67 26.46 -0.93
C GLY A 966 65.37 26.38 -1.73
N HIS A 967 65.35 25.50 -2.73
CA HIS A 967 64.24 25.42 -3.69
C HIS A 967 63.49 24.11 -3.58
N VAL A 968 62.16 24.20 -3.56
CA VAL A 968 61.22 23.07 -3.59
C VAL A 968 60.29 23.26 -4.78
N LYS A 969 60.17 22.24 -5.63
CA LYS A 969 59.29 22.23 -6.79
C LYS A 969 58.35 21.05 -6.70
N VAL A 970 57.05 21.30 -6.81
CA VAL A 970 56.00 20.28 -6.81
C VAL A 970 55.10 20.50 -8.00
N TYR A 971 54.83 19.43 -8.76
CA TYR A 971 53.89 19.40 -9.86
C TYR A 971 52.81 18.36 -9.59
N LEU A 972 51.55 18.68 -9.87
CA LEU A 972 50.41 17.77 -9.72
C LEU A 972 49.71 17.55 -11.07
N SER A 973 49.39 16.31 -11.41
CA SER A 973 48.68 15.99 -12.67
C SER A 973 47.19 16.42 -12.66
N HIS A 974 46.71 17.02 -11.57
CA HIS A 974 45.33 17.45 -11.37
C HIS A 974 45.22 18.73 -10.52
N VAL A 975 44.01 19.29 -10.40
CA VAL A 975 43.73 20.50 -9.60
C VAL A 975 44.03 20.23 -8.11
N PRO A 976 44.78 21.11 -7.41
CA PRO A 976 45.06 20.94 -5.98
C PRO A 976 43.81 21.12 -5.12
N SER A 977 43.68 20.33 -4.05
CA SER A 977 42.61 20.51 -3.06
C SER A 977 42.91 21.67 -2.12
N LEU A 978 41.88 22.17 -1.40
CA LEU A 978 42.08 23.21 -0.37
C LEU A 978 43.05 22.75 0.73
N CYS A 979 43.02 21.48 1.13
CA CYS A 979 44.00 20.94 2.08
C CYS A 979 45.45 21.03 1.55
N THR A 980 45.66 20.81 0.25
CA THR A 980 46.99 20.90 -0.39
C THR A 980 47.47 22.35 -0.37
N LEU A 981 46.59 23.32 -0.66
CA LEU A 981 46.91 24.75 -0.51
C LEU A 981 47.24 25.11 0.94
N GLY A 982 46.46 24.60 1.91
CA GLY A 982 46.72 24.78 3.33
C GLY A 982 48.08 24.24 3.78
N MET A 983 48.45 23.04 3.33
CA MET A 983 49.77 22.45 3.59
C MET A 983 50.92 23.31 3.03
N LEU A 984 50.76 23.88 1.82
CA LEU A 984 51.76 24.78 1.24
C LEU A 984 51.91 26.07 2.08
N CYS A 985 50.79 26.67 2.51
CA CYS A 985 50.81 27.85 3.37
C CYS A 985 51.51 27.58 4.71
N GLN A 986 51.21 26.44 5.36
CA GLN A 986 51.86 26.08 6.61
C GLN A 986 53.35 25.80 6.44
N LEU A 987 53.76 25.11 5.37
CA LEU A 987 55.17 24.89 5.05
C LEU A 987 55.89 26.23 4.86
N SER A 988 55.29 27.17 4.12
CA SER A 988 55.84 28.52 3.92
C SER A 988 55.93 29.32 5.23
N SER A 989 54.99 29.14 6.15
CA SER A 989 54.98 29.82 7.44
C SER A 989 56.08 29.30 8.38
N ARG A 990 56.26 27.97 8.41
CA ARG A 990 57.22 27.30 9.32
C ARG A 990 58.65 27.27 8.77
N CYS A 991 58.81 27.30 7.45
CA CYS A 991 60.10 27.27 6.75
C CYS A 991 60.20 28.47 5.78
N PRO A 992 60.27 29.71 6.30
CA PRO A 992 60.16 30.92 5.48
C PRO A 992 61.33 31.15 4.51
N ARG A 993 62.46 30.44 4.70
CA ARG A 993 63.63 30.49 3.81
C ARG A 993 63.54 29.52 2.63
N LEU A 994 62.48 28.71 2.55
CA LEU A 994 62.25 27.82 1.41
C LEU A 994 61.51 28.55 0.29
N SER A 995 62.05 28.47 -0.92
CA SER A 995 61.38 28.89 -2.15
C SER A 995 60.56 27.74 -2.72
N VAL A 996 59.26 27.73 -2.43
CA VAL A 996 58.33 26.69 -2.89
C VAL A 996 57.64 27.12 -4.18
N ARG A 997 57.75 26.30 -5.22
CA ARG A 997 57.04 26.47 -6.50
C ARG A 997 56.10 25.30 -6.76
N PHE A 998 54.85 25.59 -7.06
CA PHE A 998 53.80 24.62 -7.33
C PHE A 998 53.22 24.84 -8.73
N ALA A 999 53.08 23.78 -9.52
CA ALA A 999 52.42 23.80 -10.82
C ALA A 999 51.44 22.63 -10.93
N PHE A 1000 50.43 22.73 -11.78
CA PHE A 1000 49.49 21.65 -11.98
C PHE A 1000 48.87 21.65 -13.37
N ASP A 1001 48.24 20.55 -13.74
CA ASP A 1001 47.38 20.42 -14.92
C ASP A 1001 45.94 20.09 -14.53
N ASP A 1002 44.98 20.30 -15.44
CA ASP A 1002 43.63 19.77 -15.29
C ASP A 1002 43.56 18.36 -15.89
N GLY A 1003 43.60 17.34 -15.02
CA GLY A 1003 43.47 15.92 -15.40
C GLY A 1003 42.21 15.57 -16.22
N TRP A 1004 41.14 16.38 -16.17
CA TRP A 1004 39.97 16.15 -17.04
C TRP A 1004 40.21 16.61 -18.48
N ARG A 1005 41.00 17.67 -18.66
CA ARG A 1005 41.34 18.27 -19.97
C ARG A 1005 42.63 17.72 -20.55
N SER A 1006 43.51 17.19 -19.73
CA SER A 1006 44.84 16.78 -20.14
C SER A 1006 45.33 15.51 -19.47
N PHE A 1007 46.19 14.80 -20.20
CA PHE A 1007 47.02 13.73 -19.69
C PHE A 1007 48.45 14.25 -19.51
N CYS A 1008 48.77 14.76 -18.32
CA CYS A 1008 50.05 15.41 -18.01
C CYS A 1008 50.44 16.49 -19.05
N GLY A 1009 49.50 17.38 -19.36
CA GLY A 1009 49.69 18.51 -20.27
C GLY A 1009 49.42 18.20 -21.75
N LEU A 1010 49.23 16.93 -22.14
CA LEU A 1010 48.70 16.61 -23.46
C LEU A 1010 47.18 16.74 -23.47
N PRO A 1011 46.57 17.44 -24.44
CA PRO A 1011 45.11 17.54 -24.46
C PRO A 1011 44.48 16.15 -24.58
N ARG A 1012 43.54 15.86 -23.69
CA ARG A 1012 42.81 14.58 -23.65
C ARG A 1012 42.12 14.30 -24.99
N PHE A 1013 41.58 15.36 -25.61
CA PHE A 1013 40.79 15.25 -26.83
C PHE A 1013 41.56 15.55 -28.12
N ASP A 1014 42.84 15.95 -28.03
CA ASP A 1014 43.71 16.12 -29.20
C ASP A 1014 44.86 15.13 -29.14
N SER A 1015 44.60 13.92 -29.64
CA SER A 1015 45.61 13.00 -30.18
C SER A 1015 44.94 11.69 -30.61
N ARG A 1016 44.55 11.61 -31.89
CA ARG A 1016 44.94 10.44 -32.67
C ARG A 1016 46.31 10.75 -33.28
N PRO A 1017 47.34 9.96 -32.98
CA PRO A 1017 48.38 9.63 -33.94
C PRO A 1017 48.23 8.15 -34.35
N ALA A 1018 48.08 7.92 -35.66
CA ALA A 1018 48.39 6.70 -36.39
C ALA A 1018 47.79 5.35 -35.92
N LEU A 1019 46.68 4.94 -36.55
CA LEU A 1019 46.48 3.53 -36.88
C LEU A 1019 47.51 3.14 -37.95
N GLY A 1020 48.70 2.66 -37.52
CA GLY A 1020 49.61 1.79 -38.28
C GLY A 1020 50.22 2.31 -39.60
N PRO A 1021 51.35 1.75 -40.05
CA PRO A 1021 52.01 2.19 -41.27
C PRO A 1021 51.18 1.77 -42.49
N SER A 1022 50.86 2.73 -43.35
CA SER A 1022 50.50 2.45 -44.73
C SER A 1022 51.69 1.74 -45.38
N LEU A 1023 51.53 0.44 -45.64
CA LEU A 1023 52.37 -0.28 -46.58
C LEU A 1023 52.37 0.50 -47.90
N SER A 1024 53.55 0.96 -48.29
CA SER A 1024 53.86 1.48 -49.61
C SER A 1024 53.42 0.46 -50.65
N ALA A 1025 52.32 0.73 -51.35
CA ALA A 1025 52.11 0.17 -52.68
C ALA A 1025 53.04 0.92 -53.64
N SER A 1026 54.06 0.22 -54.12
CA SER A 1026 54.82 0.61 -55.31
C SER A 1026 53.89 0.73 -56.53
N PRO A 1027 54.15 1.66 -57.45
CA PRO A 1027 53.30 1.89 -58.62
C PRO A 1027 53.54 0.81 -59.69
N GLN A 1028 52.51 0.03 -60.01
CA GLN A 1028 52.28 -0.59 -61.32
C GLN A 1028 50.79 -0.56 -61.64
#